data_AF-A0A5N3PBD1-F1
#
_entry.id   AF-A0A5N3PBD1-F1
#
_cell.length_a   1.000
_cell.length_b   1.000
_cell.length_c   1.000
_cell.angle_alpha   90.00
_cell.angle_beta   90.00
_cell.angle_gamma   90.00
#
_symmetry.space_group_name_H-M   'P 1'
#
loop_
_entity.id
_entity.type
_entity.pdbx_description
1 polymer ?
#
loop_
_entity_poly.entity_id
_entity_poly.type
_entity_poly.pdbx_seq_one_letter_code
_entity_poly.pdbx_strand_id
1 'polypeptide(L)'
;MNQPDPRPDLSEDLTHIPGSQSLSARARAAVTPQTPYLSGLNPEQRAAVEATEGPVLVLAGAGTGKTRVLTTRIAHLIATGKARPFDILSVTFTNKAAREMRERVASLIGPVAEGMQWLGTFHSIGTKILRRHAELVDLRSDFTILGTDDQLRLMKQVIAAENIDEKRWPARQLASMIDGWKNRGLGPAQVPAGEAGAFANGKGGRLYTAYQDRLKTLNAADFGDLLLECLRLWREHPDILAQYQKRFRYMLVDEYQDTNVAQYLWLRLLAQAHKNLCCVGDDDQSIYGWRGAEVDNILRFEHDFPGATVIRLERNYRSTAHILSAASGLIAKNQSRLGKTLRTEDEPGEKVSITGAWDSEEEARLIGEEIEALHTKQHSLAEMAILVRTTAQMRALEDRLVEIGVPYRIIGGQRFYERAEIRDALAYLRCVNQPADDLAFERIINVPKRGLGDATIQLLHGHARAARVSMMEAARFLVETDELKPKPRATLRDLLISFGRWSQLSQTMTQSDVAQTVLEESGYTDMWQKDKSADAAGRLENLKELVRSMEEFPDLQSFLEHVSLVMEANDSDTTERVSLMTMHAAKGLEFDTVFLPGWEEGLLPNQRALDESGRAGLEEERRLAHVGITRAKRRAKIYFASNRRIHGLWNSTIPSRFVDDLPEANVEIVEAPANFSHGSGYGGGSRFDRMPAFSGSSYQTPGWQRAQARNAGKDDGYSAGRSGDRRGPMVIDGELVAKSTGTASAFSKGGRVFHTKFGPGTVEAIDGNKLTVEFDKAGRKMVLDSFVEALG
;
A
#
# COMPACT_ATOMS: atom_id res chain seq x y z
N MET A 1 71.92 -36.98 -58.18
CA MET A 1 73.19 -36.26 -57.99
C MET A 1 72.94 -34.80 -58.37
N ASN A 2 73.14 -33.90 -57.40
CA ASN A 2 73.42 -32.45 -57.52
C ASN A 2 72.65 -31.53 -58.48
N GLN A 3 71.86 -30.63 -57.87
CA GLN A 3 72.00 -29.15 -57.84
C GLN A 3 71.89 -28.33 -59.16
N PRO A 4 71.63 -27.00 -59.10
CA PRO A 4 70.39 -26.31 -58.67
C PRO A 4 69.98 -25.22 -59.70
N ASP A 5 68.79 -24.58 -59.59
CA ASP A 5 68.60 -23.12 -59.85
C ASP A 5 67.14 -22.66 -59.61
N PRO A 6 66.80 -21.35 -59.59
CA PRO A 6 65.92 -20.75 -58.59
C PRO A 6 64.64 -20.22 -59.27
N ARG A 7 63.66 -19.70 -58.48
CA ARG A 7 62.68 -18.66 -58.89
C ARG A 7 61.63 -18.37 -57.81
N PRO A 8 60.83 -17.28 -57.92
CA PRO A 8 60.72 -16.27 -56.87
C PRO A 8 59.28 -16.11 -56.29
N ASP A 9 59.18 -15.14 -55.40
CA ASP A 9 58.02 -14.45 -54.81
C ASP A 9 56.64 -14.66 -55.47
N LEU A 10 55.64 -14.98 -54.64
CA LEU A 10 54.22 -15.03 -54.98
C LEU A 10 53.41 -14.29 -53.89
N SER A 11 53.21 -13.00 -54.12
CA SER A 11 52.08 -12.25 -53.60
C SER A 11 50.80 -12.62 -54.37
N GLU A 12 49.66 -12.63 -53.66
CA GLU A 12 48.27 -12.67 -54.14
C GLU A 12 47.73 -14.04 -54.62
N ASP A 13 47.06 -14.77 -53.71
CA ASP A 13 45.61 -15.02 -53.78
C ASP A 13 45.17 -15.90 -52.58
N LEU A 14 44.71 -15.28 -51.49
CA LEU A 14 44.04 -15.97 -50.38
C LEU A 14 42.53 -15.72 -50.43
N THR A 15 41.88 -16.25 -51.47
CA THR A 15 40.43 -16.47 -51.47
C THR A 15 40.11 -17.88 -50.93
N HIS A 16 40.37 -18.11 -49.64
CA HIS A 16 39.84 -19.31 -48.98
C HIS A 16 38.38 -19.05 -48.59
N ILE A 17 37.47 -19.41 -49.50
CA ILE A 17 36.04 -19.59 -49.23
C ILE A 17 35.91 -20.51 -47.99
N PRO A 18 35.16 -20.16 -46.92
CA PRO A 18 35.06 -21.01 -45.75
C PRO A 18 34.46 -22.36 -46.16
N GLY A 19 35.30 -23.39 -46.17
CA GLY A 19 34.89 -24.75 -46.45
C GLY A 19 33.77 -25.13 -45.49
N SER A 20 32.68 -25.66 -46.06
CA SER A 20 31.56 -26.22 -45.33
C SER A 20 32.07 -27.15 -44.22
N GLN A 21 31.57 -26.93 -43.00
CA GLN A 21 31.88 -27.77 -41.85
C GLN A 21 31.76 -29.26 -42.22
N SER A 22 32.74 -30.07 -41.81
CA SER A 22 32.74 -31.52 -42.08
C SER A 22 31.41 -32.16 -41.68
N LEU A 23 30.98 -33.21 -42.39
CA LEU A 23 29.73 -33.92 -42.08
C LEU A 23 29.70 -34.42 -40.62
N SER A 24 30.85 -34.80 -40.06
CA SER A 24 31.02 -35.13 -38.65
C SER A 24 30.87 -33.93 -37.71
N ALA A 25 31.31 -32.73 -38.10
CA ALA A 25 31.11 -31.51 -37.32
C ALA A 25 29.65 -31.04 -37.37
N ARG A 26 28.98 -31.18 -38.53
CA ARG A 26 27.55 -30.90 -38.69
C ARG A 26 26.67 -31.90 -37.93
N ALA A 27 27.02 -33.18 -37.96
CA ALA A 27 26.35 -34.21 -37.17
C ALA A 27 26.58 -34.00 -35.66
N ARG A 28 27.80 -33.64 -35.23
CA ARG A 28 28.05 -33.24 -33.84
C ARG A 28 27.26 -32.00 -33.44
N ALA A 29 27.20 -30.97 -34.27
CA ALA A 29 26.43 -29.76 -34.00
C ALA A 29 24.90 -30.02 -33.96
N ALA A 30 24.42 -31.01 -34.73
CA ALA A 30 23.02 -31.46 -34.67
C ALA A 30 22.71 -32.36 -33.46
N VAL A 31 23.73 -32.96 -32.83
CA VAL A 31 23.64 -33.76 -31.60
C VAL A 31 23.92 -32.92 -30.35
N THR A 32 24.61 -31.78 -30.47
CA THR A 32 24.68 -30.79 -29.39
C THR A 32 23.26 -30.39 -29.03
N PRO A 33 22.81 -30.54 -27.77
CA PRO A 33 21.50 -30.08 -27.38
C PRO A 33 21.42 -28.61 -27.78
N GLN A 34 20.50 -28.28 -28.70
CA GLN A 34 20.20 -26.88 -28.95
C GLN A 34 19.92 -26.26 -27.58
N THR A 35 20.44 -25.07 -27.35
CA THR A 35 20.18 -24.31 -26.12
C THR A 35 19.10 -23.27 -26.43
N PRO A 36 17.86 -23.66 -26.77
CA PRO A 36 16.81 -22.71 -27.11
C PRO A 36 16.52 -21.78 -25.93
N TYR A 37 16.79 -22.22 -24.69
CA TYR A 37 16.66 -21.39 -23.50
C TYR A 37 17.64 -20.20 -23.45
N LEU A 38 18.74 -20.21 -24.21
CA LEU A 38 19.65 -19.06 -24.34
C LEU A 38 19.21 -18.08 -25.44
N SER A 39 18.23 -18.45 -26.27
CA SER A 39 17.75 -17.58 -27.33
C SER A 39 17.03 -16.34 -26.77
N GLY A 40 17.30 -15.18 -27.38
CA GLY A 40 16.71 -13.90 -26.97
C GLY A 40 17.26 -13.29 -25.68
N LEU A 41 18.38 -13.79 -25.14
CA LEU A 41 19.17 -13.08 -24.12
C LEU A 41 20.13 -12.10 -24.79
N ASN A 42 20.31 -10.93 -24.17
CA ASN A 42 21.39 -10.01 -24.56
C ASN A 42 22.77 -10.54 -24.09
N PRO A 43 23.89 -9.97 -24.56
CA PRO A 43 25.23 -10.42 -24.18
C PRO A 43 25.48 -10.44 -22.67
N GLU A 44 24.99 -9.43 -21.94
CA GLU A 44 25.20 -9.27 -20.51
C GLU A 44 24.41 -10.31 -19.69
N GLN A 45 23.16 -10.55 -20.06
CA GLN A 45 22.30 -11.61 -19.51
C GLN A 45 22.88 -12.99 -19.80
N ARG A 46 23.39 -13.20 -21.02
CA ARG A 46 24.04 -14.46 -21.41
C ARG A 46 25.30 -14.71 -20.58
N ALA A 47 26.15 -13.69 -20.40
CA ALA A 47 27.32 -13.78 -19.52
C ALA A 47 26.90 -14.14 -18.08
N ALA A 48 25.81 -13.56 -17.56
CA ALA A 48 25.28 -13.88 -16.25
C ALA A 48 24.74 -15.31 -16.13
N VAL A 49 24.24 -15.91 -17.22
CA VAL A 49 23.80 -17.31 -17.25
C VAL A 49 24.98 -18.28 -17.35
N GLU A 50 25.99 -17.95 -18.17
CA GLU A 50 27.13 -18.82 -18.48
C GLU A 50 28.23 -18.79 -17.39
N ALA A 51 28.31 -17.75 -16.57
CA ALA A 51 29.26 -17.61 -15.47
C ALA A 51 28.92 -18.54 -14.28
N THR A 52 29.01 -19.87 -14.44
CA THR A 52 28.45 -20.81 -13.45
C THR A 52 29.27 -20.99 -12.18
N GLU A 53 30.60 -20.97 -12.27
CA GLU A 53 31.50 -21.26 -11.14
C GLU A 53 31.93 -19.99 -10.42
N GLY A 54 32.17 -20.12 -9.12
CA GLY A 54 32.56 -19.03 -8.24
C GLY A 54 31.40 -18.10 -7.86
N PRO A 55 31.68 -17.08 -7.02
CA PRO A 55 30.69 -16.11 -6.62
C PRO A 55 30.37 -15.17 -7.77
N VAL A 56 29.08 -14.94 -8.02
CA VAL A 56 28.58 -14.05 -9.07
C VAL A 56 27.59 -13.08 -8.47
N LEU A 57 27.81 -11.79 -8.73
CA LEU A 57 26.85 -10.74 -8.42
C LEU A 57 26.30 -10.17 -9.72
N VAL A 58 25.00 -10.34 -9.93
CA VAL A 58 24.29 -9.72 -11.05
C VAL A 58 23.62 -8.45 -10.53
N LEU A 59 24.23 -7.30 -10.85
CA LEU A 59 23.68 -5.98 -10.55
C LEU A 59 22.71 -5.59 -11.64
N ALA A 60 21.43 -5.65 -11.34
CA ALA A 60 20.41 -5.59 -12.36
C ALA A 60 19.35 -4.56 -11.98
N GLY A 61 19.22 -3.52 -12.81
CA GLY A 61 18.22 -2.48 -12.62
C GLY A 61 16.77 -2.97 -12.66
N ALA A 62 15.83 -2.09 -12.32
CA ALA A 62 14.42 -2.26 -12.65
C ALA A 62 14.27 -2.58 -14.15
N GLY A 63 13.41 -3.55 -14.50
CA GLY A 63 13.10 -3.87 -15.90
C GLY A 63 14.23 -4.49 -16.75
N THR A 64 15.34 -4.94 -16.15
CA THR A 64 16.51 -5.47 -16.90
C THR A 64 16.49 -6.98 -17.13
N GLY A 65 15.44 -7.68 -16.65
CA GLY A 65 15.29 -9.12 -16.83
C GLY A 65 15.92 -9.99 -15.74
N LYS A 66 16.06 -9.49 -14.49
CA LYS A 66 16.55 -10.23 -13.30
C LYS A 66 16.04 -11.67 -13.21
N THR A 67 14.71 -11.83 -13.17
CA THR A 67 14.06 -13.13 -13.01
C THR A 67 14.35 -14.05 -14.20
N ARG A 68 14.41 -13.51 -15.42
CA ARG A 68 14.75 -14.28 -16.63
C ARG A 68 16.18 -14.83 -16.55
N VAL A 69 17.13 -14.05 -16.08
CA VAL A 69 18.52 -14.50 -15.88
C VAL A 69 18.57 -15.64 -14.87
N LEU A 70 17.91 -15.51 -13.73
CA LEU A 70 17.87 -16.56 -12.70
C LEU A 70 17.26 -17.87 -13.20
N THR A 71 16.06 -17.80 -13.82
CA THR A 71 15.37 -19.00 -14.31
C THR A 71 16.16 -19.68 -15.43
N THR A 72 16.77 -18.90 -16.32
CA THR A 72 17.58 -19.42 -17.42
C THR A 72 18.90 -19.99 -16.93
N ARG A 73 19.50 -19.42 -15.89
CA ARG A 73 20.70 -19.96 -15.24
C ARG A 73 20.43 -21.31 -14.58
N ILE A 74 19.30 -21.48 -13.89
CA ILE A 74 18.87 -22.78 -13.36
C ILE A 74 18.72 -23.80 -14.50
N ALA A 75 18.03 -23.42 -15.58
CA ALA A 75 17.85 -24.28 -16.74
C ALA A 75 19.21 -24.67 -17.37
N HIS A 76 20.14 -23.72 -17.48
CA HIS A 76 21.49 -23.94 -18.00
C HIS A 76 22.30 -24.91 -17.15
N LEU A 77 22.28 -24.76 -15.81
CA LEU A 77 23.00 -25.66 -14.89
C LEU A 77 22.51 -27.12 -15.00
N ILE A 78 21.21 -27.31 -15.17
CA ILE A 78 20.61 -28.65 -15.32
C ILE A 78 20.89 -29.20 -16.71
N ALA A 79 20.65 -28.42 -17.77
CA ALA A 79 20.81 -28.86 -19.16
C ALA A 79 22.27 -29.19 -19.52
N THR A 80 23.24 -28.51 -18.90
CA THR A 80 24.67 -28.80 -19.08
C THR A 80 25.21 -29.92 -18.19
N GLY A 81 24.36 -30.52 -17.34
CA GLY A 81 24.76 -31.59 -16.43
C GLY A 81 25.65 -31.14 -15.26
N LYS A 82 25.78 -29.83 -15.02
CA LYS A 82 26.56 -29.28 -13.90
C LYS A 82 25.90 -29.56 -12.54
N ALA A 83 24.57 -29.61 -12.50
CA ALA A 83 23.80 -29.85 -11.28
C ALA A 83 22.52 -30.66 -11.56
N ARG A 84 22.11 -31.49 -10.59
CA ARG A 84 20.75 -32.05 -10.57
C ARG A 84 19.81 -31.06 -9.87
N PRO A 85 18.49 -31.14 -10.08
CA PRO A 85 17.53 -30.23 -9.46
C PRO A 85 17.64 -30.10 -7.93
N PHE A 86 18.07 -31.18 -7.25
CA PHE A 86 18.23 -31.19 -5.79
C PHE A 86 19.59 -30.66 -5.31
N ASP A 87 20.55 -30.46 -6.21
CA ASP A 87 21.85 -29.86 -5.92
C ASP A 87 21.79 -28.31 -5.95
N ILE A 88 20.64 -27.74 -6.33
CA ILE A 88 20.41 -26.30 -6.49
C ILE A 88 19.53 -25.78 -5.36
N LEU A 89 20.00 -24.73 -4.68
CA LEU A 89 19.21 -23.92 -3.75
C LEU A 89 18.84 -22.61 -4.43
N SER A 90 17.55 -22.27 -4.51
CA SER A 90 17.07 -21.02 -5.10
C SER A 90 16.16 -20.30 -4.12
N VAL A 91 16.57 -19.09 -3.71
CA VAL A 91 15.91 -18.32 -2.66
C VAL A 91 15.32 -17.04 -3.23
N THR A 92 14.05 -16.76 -2.90
CA THR A 92 13.34 -15.52 -3.27
C THR A 92 12.76 -14.81 -2.04
N PHE A 93 12.41 -13.54 -2.16
CA PHE A 93 11.82 -12.79 -1.03
C PHE A 93 10.35 -13.15 -0.76
N THR A 94 9.55 -13.39 -1.80
CA THR A 94 8.10 -13.67 -1.66
C THR A 94 7.72 -15.06 -2.16
N ASN A 95 6.63 -15.61 -1.60
CA ASN A 95 6.06 -16.88 -2.05
C ASN A 95 5.52 -16.78 -3.49
N LYS A 96 5.02 -15.61 -3.90
CA LYS A 96 4.57 -15.35 -5.27
C LYS A 96 5.74 -15.48 -6.25
N ALA A 97 6.87 -14.83 -5.96
CA ALA A 97 8.08 -14.91 -6.77
C ALA A 97 8.63 -16.35 -6.85
N ALA A 98 8.61 -17.10 -5.74
CA ALA A 98 9.00 -18.51 -5.74
C ALA A 98 8.10 -19.37 -6.66
N ARG A 99 6.78 -19.15 -6.62
CA ARG A 99 5.84 -19.88 -7.48
C ARG A 99 6.06 -19.54 -8.95
N GLU A 100 6.16 -18.26 -9.27
CA GLU A 100 6.41 -17.79 -10.64
C GLU A 100 7.75 -18.30 -11.18
N MET A 101 8.81 -18.24 -10.38
CA MET A 101 10.12 -18.78 -10.75
C MET A 101 10.05 -20.29 -11.02
N ARG A 102 9.31 -21.05 -10.22
CA ARG A 102 9.09 -22.49 -10.44
C ARG A 102 8.35 -22.76 -11.75
N GLU A 103 7.29 -22.01 -12.04
CA GLU A 103 6.52 -22.12 -13.29
C GLU A 103 7.40 -21.79 -14.52
N ARG A 104 8.20 -20.72 -14.44
CA ARG A 104 9.15 -20.32 -15.49
C ARG A 104 10.27 -21.34 -15.70
N VAL A 105 10.78 -21.97 -14.64
CA VAL A 105 11.76 -23.05 -14.79
C VAL A 105 11.10 -24.28 -15.42
N ALA A 106 9.89 -24.65 -14.97
CA ALA A 106 9.15 -25.77 -15.53
C ALA A 106 8.87 -25.62 -17.03
N SER A 107 8.58 -24.40 -17.52
CA SER A 107 8.41 -24.17 -18.96
C SER A 107 9.70 -24.31 -19.76
N LEU A 108 10.88 -24.10 -19.15
CA LEU A 108 12.18 -24.22 -19.81
C LEU A 108 12.75 -25.64 -19.82
N ILE A 109 12.60 -26.41 -18.74
CA ILE A 109 13.22 -27.74 -18.58
C ILE A 109 12.21 -28.89 -18.40
N GLY A 110 10.91 -28.60 -18.43
CA GLY A 110 9.84 -29.59 -18.32
C GLY A 110 9.68 -30.17 -16.90
N PRO A 111 9.17 -31.42 -16.78
CA PRO A 111 8.84 -32.06 -15.49
C PRO A 111 10.00 -32.19 -14.50
N VAL A 112 11.25 -32.08 -14.98
CA VAL A 112 12.45 -32.09 -14.14
C VAL A 112 12.43 -30.98 -13.07
N ALA A 113 11.71 -29.88 -13.33
CA ALA A 113 11.51 -28.79 -12.38
C ALA A 113 10.76 -29.20 -11.11
N GLU A 114 9.91 -30.25 -11.15
CA GLU A 114 9.20 -30.76 -9.96
C GLU A 114 10.19 -31.31 -8.90
N GLY A 115 11.38 -31.74 -9.34
CA GLY A 115 12.47 -32.17 -8.46
C GLY A 115 13.15 -31.05 -7.68
N MET A 116 12.85 -29.77 -7.95
CA MET A 116 13.44 -28.61 -7.25
C MET A 116 12.79 -28.37 -5.90
N GLN A 117 13.09 -29.24 -4.94
CA GLN A 117 12.53 -29.16 -3.60
C GLN A 117 13.08 -27.99 -2.76
N TRP A 118 14.13 -27.30 -3.22
CA TRP A 118 14.82 -26.21 -2.53
C TRP A 118 14.68 -24.87 -3.26
N LEU A 119 13.49 -24.65 -3.81
CA LEU A 119 13.08 -23.38 -4.40
C LEU A 119 11.98 -22.77 -3.52
N GLY A 120 12.25 -21.64 -2.89
CA GLY A 120 11.30 -21.01 -1.97
C GLY A 120 11.82 -19.72 -1.35
N THR A 121 11.12 -19.24 -0.34
CA THR A 121 11.59 -18.14 0.52
C THR A 121 12.55 -18.62 1.59
N PHE A 122 13.36 -17.71 2.14
CA PHE A 122 14.21 -17.97 3.31
C PHE A 122 13.47 -18.71 4.42
N HIS A 123 12.30 -18.20 4.80
CA HIS A 123 11.46 -18.78 5.86
C HIS A 123 10.90 -20.16 5.50
N SER A 124 10.47 -20.38 4.25
CA SER A 124 9.97 -21.68 3.80
C SER A 124 11.06 -22.75 3.81
N ILE A 125 12.27 -22.39 3.39
CA ILE A 125 13.44 -23.28 3.36
C ILE A 125 13.96 -23.52 4.78
N GLY A 126 14.05 -22.46 5.60
CA GLY A 126 14.41 -22.54 7.02
C GLY A 126 13.46 -23.46 7.78
N THR A 127 12.14 -23.27 7.61
CA THR A 127 11.14 -24.20 8.16
C THR A 127 11.42 -25.63 7.75
N LYS A 128 11.64 -25.90 6.45
CA LYS A 128 11.87 -27.27 5.97
C LYS A 128 13.12 -27.91 6.57
N ILE A 129 14.19 -27.13 6.78
CA ILE A 129 15.43 -27.59 7.44
C ILE A 129 15.14 -27.88 8.92
N LEU A 130 14.51 -26.94 9.62
CA LEU A 130 14.16 -27.10 11.04
C LEU A 130 13.25 -28.30 11.27
N ARG A 131 12.25 -28.54 10.42
CA ARG A 131 11.36 -29.71 10.54
C ARG A 131 12.11 -31.05 10.50
N ARG A 132 13.23 -31.11 9.76
CA ARG A 132 14.07 -32.32 9.65
C ARG A 132 15.04 -32.49 10.82
N HIS A 133 15.36 -31.41 11.54
CA HIS A 133 16.38 -31.37 12.58
C HIS A 133 15.87 -30.73 13.87
N ALA A 134 14.56 -30.75 14.11
CA ALA A 134 13.90 -29.94 15.15
C ALA A 134 14.44 -30.25 16.54
N GLU A 135 14.70 -31.53 16.82
CA GLU A 135 15.17 -32.01 18.12
C GLU A 135 16.56 -31.46 18.47
N LEU A 136 17.39 -31.12 17.47
CA LEU A 136 18.71 -30.53 17.67
C LEU A 136 18.66 -29.05 18.09
N VAL A 137 17.49 -28.42 18.00
CA VAL A 137 17.26 -27.03 18.41
C VAL A 137 16.14 -26.93 19.45
N ASP A 138 15.96 -27.98 20.26
CA ASP A 138 14.98 -28.01 21.36
C ASP A 138 13.52 -27.83 20.89
N LEU A 139 13.20 -28.26 19.66
CA LEU A 139 11.85 -28.25 19.09
C LEU A 139 11.44 -29.68 18.71
N ARG A 140 10.13 -29.91 18.58
CA ARG A 140 9.59 -31.12 17.95
C ARG A 140 9.24 -30.81 16.50
N SER A 141 9.27 -31.82 15.64
CA SER A 141 9.06 -31.66 14.20
C SER A 141 7.69 -31.10 13.82
N ASP A 142 6.71 -31.11 14.73
CA ASP A 142 5.35 -30.58 14.59
C ASP A 142 5.15 -29.18 15.20
N PHE A 143 6.23 -28.44 15.50
CA PHE A 143 6.17 -27.08 16.06
C PHE A 143 5.21 -26.11 15.34
N THR A 144 4.57 -25.19 16.07
CA THR A 144 3.67 -24.18 15.49
C THR A 144 4.42 -22.93 15.08
N ILE A 145 4.11 -22.35 13.92
CA ILE A 145 4.65 -21.04 13.51
C ILE A 145 3.67 -19.96 13.96
N LEU A 146 4.08 -19.06 14.87
CA LEU A 146 3.20 -18.03 15.39
C LEU A 146 3.04 -16.86 14.41
N GLY A 147 1.79 -16.41 14.23
CA GLY A 147 1.48 -15.13 13.60
C GLY A 147 1.67 -13.95 14.56
N THR A 148 1.63 -12.73 14.03
CA THR A 148 1.84 -11.49 14.80
C THR A 148 0.92 -11.37 16.01
N ASP A 149 -0.36 -11.71 15.86
CA ASP A 149 -1.34 -11.58 16.96
C ASP A 149 -1.04 -12.55 18.10
N ASP A 150 -0.68 -13.79 17.78
CA ASP A 150 -0.35 -14.81 18.78
C ASP A 150 1.00 -14.51 19.44
N GLN A 151 1.98 -14.00 18.69
CA GLN A 151 3.22 -13.47 19.23
C GLN A 151 2.94 -12.33 20.23
N LEU A 152 2.10 -11.36 19.88
CA LEU A 152 1.75 -10.25 20.78
C LEU A 152 1.02 -10.73 22.04
N ARG A 153 0.09 -11.69 21.91
CA ARG A 153 -0.58 -12.32 23.06
C ARG A 153 0.42 -12.98 24.00
N LEU A 154 1.38 -13.72 23.46
CA LEU A 154 2.42 -14.37 24.25
C LEU A 154 3.31 -13.33 24.95
N MET A 155 3.69 -12.28 24.23
CA MET A 155 4.52 -11.19 24.76
C MET A 155 3.84 -10.49 25.94
N LYS A 156 2.52 -10.25 25.87
CA LYS A 156 1.74 -9.70 26.98
C LYS A 156 1.79 -10.59 28.22
N GLN A 157 1.72 -11.91 28.05
CA GLN A 157 1.85 -12.86 29.17
C GLN A 157 3.24 -12.79 29.81
N VAL A 158 4.29 -12.68 29.00
CA VAL A 158 5.69 -12.54 29.48
C VAL A 158 5.88 -11.23 30.26
N ILE A 159 5.36 -10.12 29.74
CA ILE A 159 5.40 -8.80 30.41
C ILE A 159 4.65 -8.84 31.74
N ALA A 160 3.44 -9.43 31.75
CA ALA A 160 2.62 -9.54 32.95
C ALA A 160 3.28 -10.42 34.03
N ALA A 161 3.91 -11.53 33.64
CA ALA A 161 4.63 -12.42 34.56
C ALA A 161 5.82 -11.74 35.27
N GLU A 162 6.44 -10.76 34.63
CA GLU A 162 7.56 -9.98 35.17
C GLU A 162 7.11 -8.71 35.95
N ASN A 163 5.81 -8.60 36.23
CA ASN A 163 5.16 -7.47 36.91
C ASN A 163 5.47 -6.11 36.26
N ILE A 164 5.46 -6.05 34.93
CA ILE A 164 5.67 -4.83 34.16
C ILE A 164 4.31 -4.28 33.71
N ASP A 165 4.13 -2.96 33.83
CA ASP A 165 2.91 -2.28 33.37
C ASP A 165 2.88 -2.20 31.83
N GLU A 166 1.99 -2.98 31.21
CA GLU A 166 1.76 -3.02 29.76
C GLU A 166 1.35 -1.65 29.18
N LYS A 167 0.68 -0.78 29.96
CA LYS A 167 0.29 0.55 29.47
C LYS A 167 1.48 1.45 29.23
N ARG A 168 2.47 1.37 30.12
CA ARG A 168 3.71 2.13 30.03
C ARG A 168 4.72 1.48 29.08
N TRP A 169 4.71 0.16 29.01
CA TRP A 169 5.64 -0.65 28.23
C TRP A 169 4.88 -1.62 27.32
N PRO A 170 4.42 -1.15 26.14
CA PRO A 170 3.56 -1.93 25.28
C PRO A 170 4.25 -3.17 24.71
N ALA A 171 3.52 -4.29 24.64
CA ALA A 171 4.01 -5.54 24.05
C ALA A 171 4.48 -5.40 22.59
N ARG A 172 3.84 -4.51 21.81
CA ARG A 172 4.21 -4.22 20.42
C ARG A 172 5.62 -3.62 20.32
N GLN A 173 6.01 -2.78 21.27
CA GLN A 173 7.35 -2.20 21.31
C GLN A 173 8.39 -3.29 21.58
N LEU A 174 8.15 -4.17 22.57
CA LEU A 174 9.03 -5.29 22.87
C LEU A 174 9.15 -6.26 21.68
N ALA A 175 8.03 -6.58 21.02
CA ALA A 175 8.03 -7.43 19.83
C ALA A 175 8.87 -6.84 18.69
N SER A 176 8.75 -5.53 18.44
CA SER A 176 9.57 -4.82 17.44
C SER A 176 11.07 -4.89 17.77
N MET A 177 11.44 -4.69 19.04
CA MET A 177 12.84 -4.80 19.49
C MET A 177 13.39 -6.22 19.31
N ILE A 178 12.63 -7.24 19.72
CA ILE A 178 13.03 -8.64 19.56
C ILE A 178 13.15 -9.02 18.09
N ASP A 179 12.22 -8.60 17.23
CA ASP A 179 12.31 -8.82 15.79
C ASP A 179 13.57 -8.19 15.20
N GLY A 180 13.90 -6.95 15.59
CA GLY A 180 15.15 -6.29 15.23
C GLY A 180 16.40 -7.08 15.64
N TRP A 181 16.43 -7.64 16.85
CA TRP A 181 17.53 -8.51 17.30
C TRP A 181 17.61 -9.82 16.50
N LYS A 182 16.48 -10.47 16.23
CA LYS A 182 16.42 -11.69 15.42
C LYS A 182 16.86 -11.44 13.97
N ASN A 183 16.47 -10.31 13.37
CA ASN A 183 16.91 -9.90 12.03
C ASN A 183 18.42 -9.67 11.96
N ARG A 184 19.04 -9.30 13.09
CA ARG A 184 20.51 -9.20 13.25
C ARG A 184 21.19 -10.53 13.57
N GLY A 185 20.44 -11.62 13.71
CA GLY A 185 20.95 -12.94 14.07
C GLY A 185 21.37 -13.06 15.55
N LEU A 186 20.82 -12.22 16.43
CA LEU A 186 21.17 -12.17 17.84
C LEU A 186 20.18 -12.99 18.66
N GLY A 187 20.66 -14.06 19.31
CA GLY A 187 19.92 -14.73 20.38
C GLY A 187 19.96 -13.92 21.69
N PRO A 188 19.19 -14.33 22.72
CA PRO A 188 19.06 -13.55 23.97
C PRO A 188 20.38 -13.19 24.65
N ALA A 189 21.34 -14.13 24.67
CA ALA A 189 22.66 -13.91 25.26
C ALA A 189 23.60 -13.02 24.42
N GLN A 190 23.25 -12.73 23.17
CA GLN A 190 24.08 -11.99 22.21
C GLN A 190 23.62 -10.54 22.04
N VAL A 191 22.49 -10.16 22.63
CA VAL A 191 21.98 -8.78 22.57
C VAL A 191 22.92 -7.84 23.36
N PRO A 192 23.38 -6.72 22.78
CA PRO A 192 24.22 -5.76 23.49
C PRO A 192 23.54 -5.23 24.76
N ALA A 193 24.30 -5.09 25.85
CA ALA A 193 23.75 -4.70 27.16
C ALA A 193 22.99 -3.37 27.15
N GLY A 194 23.44 -2.40 26.34
CA GLY A 194 22.74 -1.12 26.16
C GLY A 194 21.36 -1.25 25.51
N GLU A 195 21.25 -2.09 24.48
CA GLU A 195 19.97 -2.37 23.80
C GLU A 195 19.04 -3.21 24.67
N ALA A 196 19.59 -4.25 25.31
CA ALA A 196 18.86 -5.11 26.24
C ALA A 196 18.27 -4.30 27.41
N GLY A 197 18.93 -3.19 27.78
CA GLY A 197 18.48 -2.31 28.86
C GLY A 197 17.43 -1.28 28.48
N ALA A 198 17.19 -1.03 27.18
CA ALA A 198 16.34 0.05 26.69
C ALA A 198 14.84 -0.14 27.02
N PHE A 199 14.40 -1.37 27.29
CA PHE A 199 13.02 -1.68 27.59
C PHE A 199 12.80 -1.99 29.08
N ALA A 200 11.69 -1.48 29.63
CA ALA A 200 11.22 -1.76 30.99
C ALA A 200 12.28 -1.61 32.09
N ASN A 201 13.05 -0.51 32.03
CA ASN A 201 14.12 -0.17 32.98
C ASN A 201 15.18 -1.28 33.12
N GLY A 202 15.73 -1.78 32.02
CA GLY A 202 16.79 -2.79 32.08
C GLY A 202 16.37 -4.24 31.82
N LYS A 203 15.06 -4.50 31.62
CA LYS A 203 14.51 -5.87 31.60
C LYS A 203 14.37 -6.48 30.21
N GLY A 204 14.63 -5.73 29.13
CA GLY A 204 14.44 -6.18 27.75
C GLY A 204 15.12 -7.52 27.42
N GLY A 205 16.41 -7.67 27.76
CA GLY A 205 17.14 -8.93 27.53
C GLY A 205 16.55 -10.13 28.27
N ARG A 206 16.16 -9.94 29.54
CA ARG A 206 15.52 -11.00 30.34
C ARG A 206 14.15 -11.39 29.78
N LEU A 207 13.37 -10.41 29.34
CA LEU A 207 12.08 -10.66 28.69
C LEU A 207 12.24 -11.42 27.38
N TYR A 208 13.31 -11.15 26.61
CA TYR A 208 13.60 -11.90 25.41
C TYR A 208 13.95 -13.36 25.71
N THR A 209 14.79 -13.63 26.73
CA THR A 209 15.05 -15.00 27.19
C THR A 209 13.74 -15.71 27.59
N ALA A 210 12.93 -15.07 28.45
CA ALA A 210 11.67 -15.64 28.91
C ALA A 210 10.68 -15.91 27.75
N TYR A 211 10.67 -15.04 26.74
CA TYR A 211 9.89 -15.22 25.52
C TYR A 211 10.36 -16.45 24.72
N GLN A 212 11.66 -16.60 24.48
CA GLN A 212 12.20 -17.78 23.78
C GLN A 212 11.95 -19.08 24.56
N ASP A 213 12.16 -19.09 25.87
CA ASP A 213 11.90 -20.27 26.72
C ASP A 213 10.43 -20.69 26.65
N ARG A 214 9.53 -19.70 26.62
CA ARG A 214 8.10 -19.94 26.49
C ARG A 214 7.73 -20.50 25.11
N LEU A 215 8.34 -20.00 24.04
CA LEU A 215 8.18 -20.56 22.69
C LEU A 215 8.59 -22.03 22.64
N LYS A 216 9.76 -22.39 23.18
CA LYS A 216 10.22 -23.79 23.25
C LYS A 216 9.26 -24.68 24.05
N THR A 217 8.79 -24.19 25.20
CA THR A 217 7.80 -24.91 26.04
C THR A 217 6.51 -25.20 25.28
N LEU A 218 6.04 -24.23 24.47
CA LEU A 218 4.85 -24.36 23.64
C LEU A 218 5.09 -25.13 22.34
N ASN A 219 6.35 -25.55 22.07
CA ASN A 219 6.77 -26.09 20.78
C ASN A 219 6.37 -25.17 19.63
N ALA A 220 6.74 -23.91 19.75
CA ALA A 220 6.44 -22.88 18.78
C ALA A 220 7.69 -22.13 18.36
N ALA A 221 7.65 -21.54 17.17
CA ALA A 221 8.66 -20.64 16.63
C ALA A 221 7.94 -19.44 16.01
N ASP A 222 8.48 -18.24 16.14
CA ASP A 222 8.02 -17.11 15.32
C ASP A 222 8.78 -17.03 13.99
N PHE A 223 8.47 -16.02 13.16
CA PHE A 223 9.10 -15.87 11.87
C PHE A 223 10.62 -15.67 11.95
N GLY A 224 11.11 -14.89 12.91
CA GLY A 224 12.54 -14.67 13.10
C GLY A 224 13.28 -15.94 13.52
N ASP A 225 12.65 -16.78 14.35
CA ASP A 225 13.21 -18.05 14.80
C ASP A 225 13.48 -19.03 13.65
N LEU A 226 12.70 -18.97 12.58
CA LEU A 226 12.89 -19.85 11.42
C LEU A 226 14.30 -19.72 10.81
N LEU A 227 14.93 -18.54 10.96
CA LEU A 227 16.29 -18.28 10.53
C LEU A 227 17.28 -18.34 11.68
N LEU A 228 16.94 -17.77 12.84
CA LEU A 228 17.82 -17.76 13.99
C LEU A 228 18.17 -19.17 14.48
N GLU A 229 17.18 -20.07 14.53
CA GLU A 229 17.40 -21.47 14.92
C GLU A 229 18.16 -22.25 13.85
N CYS A 230 18.03 -21.89 12.56
CA CYS A 230 18.90 -22.45 11.53
C CYS A 230 20.35 -22.02 11.74
N LEU A 231 20.59 -20.75 12.06
CA LEU A 231 21.95 -20.26 12.36
C LEU A 231 22.54 -20.95 13.60
N ARG A 232 21.72 -21.17 14.64
CA ARG A 232 22.11 -21.95 15.81
C ARG A 232 22.47 -23.39 15.42
N LEU A 233 21.61 -24.07 14.65
CA LEU A 233 21.85 -25.42 14.13
C LEU A 233 23.19 -25.51 13.39
N TRP A 234 23.49 -24.55 12.50
CA TRP A 234 24.76 -24.55 11.76
C TRP A 234 25.99 -24.38 12.65
N ARG A 235 25.88 -23.57 13.70
CA ARG A 235 26.99 -23.28 14.62
C ARG A 235 27.24 -24.44 15.59
N GLU A 236 26.16 -25.06 16.09
CA GLU A 236 26.24 -26.13 17.09
C GLU A 236 26.44 -27.51 16.46
N HIS A 237 26.01 -27.72 15.20
CA HIS A 237 26.13 -28.98 14.47
C HIS A 237 26.83 -28.80 13.09
N PRO A 238 28.16 -28.62 13.06
CA PRO A 238 28.92 -28.45 11.82
C PRO A 238 28.84 -29.64 10.85
N ASP A 239 28.59 -30.83 11.36
CA ASP A 239 28.37 -32.05 10.58
C ASP A 239 27.09 -31.97 9.74
N ILE A 240 26.01 -31.43 10.30
CA ILE A 240 24.76 -31.19 9.59
C ILE A 240 24.95 -30.07 8.55
N LEU A 241 25.65 -28.99 8.91
CA LEU A 241 26.03 -27.93 7.96
C LEU A 241 26.78 -28.52 6.75
N ALA A 242 27.77 -29.38 6.97
CA ALA A 242 28.56 -30.02 5.92
C ALA A 242 27.70 -30.87 4.96
N GLN A 243 26.64 -31.52 5.46
CA GLN A 243 25.70 -32.26 4.60
C GLN A 243 24.92 -31.34 3.66
N TYR A 244 24.46 -30.19 4.14
CA TYR A 244 23.76 -29.20 3.32
C TYR A 244 24.71 -28.47 2.37
N GLN A 245 25.91 -28.13 2.81
CA GLN A 245 26.97 -27.58 1.96
C GLN A 245 27.30 -28.53 0.80
N LYS A 246 27.49 -29.82 1.06
CA LYS A 246 27.73 -30.84 0.02
C LYS A 246 26.54 -30.99 -0.94
N ARG A 247 25.32 -30.79 -0.45
CA ARG A 247 24.10 -30.86 -1.25
C ARG A 247 23.96 -29.64 -2.14
N PHE A 248 24.09 -28.44 -1.59
CA PHE A 248 23.87 -27.18 -2.29
C PHE A 248 25.13 -26.78 -3.06
N ARG A 249 25.33 -27.45 -4.20
CA ARG A 249 26.45 -27.16 -5.10
C ARG A 249 26.31 -25.80 -5.77
N TYR A 250 25.09 -25.36 -6.05
CA TYR A 250 24.82 -24.02 -6.60
C TYR A 250 23.73 -23.33 -5.80
N MET A 251 23.97 -22.09 -5.43
CA MET A 251 23.03 -21.25 -4.69
C MET A 251 22.66 -20.04 -5.53
N LEU A 252 21.37 -19.76 -5.69
CA LEU A 252 20.85 -18.60 -6.39
C LEU A 252 19.96 -17.80 -5.44
N VAL A 253 20.18 -16.49 -5.36
CA VAL A 253 19.43 -15.60 -4.47
C VAL A 253 18.90 -14.43 -5.28
N ASP A 254 17.58 -14.24 -5.25
CA ASP A 254 16.90 -13.08 -5.83
C ASP A 254 16.66 -11.99 -4.79
N GLU A 255 16.52 -10.74 -5.25
CA GLU A 255 16.31 -9.55 -4.42
C GLU A 255 17.32 -9.44 -3.26
N TYR A 256 18.60 -9.71 -3.54
CA TYR A 256 19.65 -9.80 -2.52
C TYR A 256 19.84 -8.51 -1.70
N GLN A 257 19.49 -7.34 -2.26
CA GLN A 257 19.55 -6.07 -1.52
C GLN A 257 18.57 -6.01 -0.34
N ASP A 258 17.49 -6.79 -0.34
CA ASP A 258 16.47 -6.79 0.72
C ASP A 258 16.82 -7.78 1.85
N THR A 259 18.04 -8.34 1.83
CA THR A 259 18.45 -9.32 2.84
C THR A 259 18.81 -8.65 4.15
N ASN A 260 18.34 -9.22 5.27
CA ASN A 260 18.80 -8.83 6.60
C ASN A 260 20.09 -9.59 6.99
N VAL A 261 20.72 -9.21 8.11
CA VAL A 261 21.97 -9.83 8.58
C VAL A 261 21.82 -11.33 8.82
N ALA A 262 20.71 -11.79 9.41
CA ALA A 262 20.47 -13.20 9.67
C ALA A 262 20.41 -14.03 8.36
N GLN A 263 19.71 -13.52 7.35
CA GLN A 263 19.63 -14.13 6.01
C GLN A 263 21.00 -14.14 5.33
N TYR A 264 21.74 -13.04 5.40
CA TYR A 264 23.11 -12.95 4.90
C TYR A 264 24.03 -13.98 5.56
N LEU A 265 24.02 -14.09 6.89
CA LEU A 265 24.84 -15.07 7.63
C LEU A 265 24.48 -16.51 7.25
N TRP A 266 23.18 -16.77 7.05
CA TRP A 266 22.68 -18.08 6.65
C TRP A 266 23.20 -18.47 5.27
N LEU A 267 23.14 -17.55 4.30
CA LEU A 267 23.69 -17.76 2.96
C LEU A 267 25.20 -17.93 3.01
N ARG A 268 25.90 -17.08 3.76
CA ARG A 268 27.35 -17.09 3.85
C ARG A 268 27.84 -18.43 4.37
N LEU A 269 27.26 -18.96 5.45
CA LEU A 269 27.63 -20.26 6.02
C LEU A 269 27.45 -21.40 5.01
N LEU A 270 26.34 -21.42 4.27
CA LEU A 270 26.09 -22.46 3.27
C LEU A 270 27.01 -22.34 2.04
N ALA A 271 27.37 -21.13 1.64
CA ALA A 271 28.18 -20.88 0.46
C ALA A 271 29.67 -21.21 0.65
N GLN A 272 30.17 -21.37 1.89
CA GLN A 272 31.62 -21.52 2.14
C GLN A 272 32.28 -22.72 1.46
N ALA A 273 31.55 -23.82 1.25
CA ALA A 273 32.13 -25.07 0.71
C ALA A 273 32.39 -25.00 -0.80
N HIS A 274 31.38 -24.64 -1.60
CA HIS A 274 31.48 -24.61 -3.06
C HIS A 274 31.73 -23.21 -3.64
N LYS A 275 31.39 -22.14 -2.90
CA LYS A 275 31.48 -20.74 -3.32
C LYS A 275 30.71 -20.39 -4.60
N ASN A 276 29.90 -21.30 -5.12
CA ASN A 276 29.04 -21.12 -6.29
C ASN A 276 27.73 -20.41 -5.87
N LEU A 277 27.86 -19.17 -5.44
CA LEU A 277 26.76 -18.30 -5.02
C LEU A 277 26.50 -17.25 -6.11
N CYS A 278 25.31 -17.26 -6.69
CA CYS A 278 24.84 -16.25 -7.63
C CYS A 278 23.77 -15.39 -6.96
N CYS A 279 24.13 -14.16 -6.59
CA CYS A 279 23.18 -13.18 -6.06
C CYS A 279 22.73 -12.23 -7.17
N VAL A 280 21.44 -11.97 -7.24
CA VAL A 280 20.84 -10.99 -8.14
C VAL A 280 20.15 -9.94 -7.29
N GLY A 281 20.41 -8.68 -7.59
CA GLY A 281 19.86 -7.59 -6.79
C GLY A 281 20.04 -6.23 -7.43
N ASP A 282 19.37 -5.27 -6.82
CA ASP A 282 19.37 -3.88 -7.21
C ASP A 282 19.49 -2.99 -5.96
N ASP A 283 20.68 -2.47 -5.68
CA ASP A 283 20.94 -1.53 -4.60
C ASP A 283 20.07 -0.25 -4.64
N ASP A 284 19.62 0.16 -5.84
CA ASP A 284 18.73 1.30 -6.03
C ASP A 284 17.26 0.96 -5.69
N GLN A 285 16.92 -0.31 -5.49
CA GLN A 285 15.57 -0.78 -5.10
C GLN A 285 15.50 -1.33 -3.66
N SER A 286 16.52 -1.10 -2.83
CA SER A 286 16.48 -1.47 -1.40
C SER A 286 15.58 -0.51 -0.61
N ILE A 287 14.34 -0.93 -0.30
CA ILE A 287 13.28 -0.10 0.31
C ILE A 287 12.61 -0.75 1.53
N TYR A 288 13.24 -1.79 2.09
CA TYR A 288 12.74 -2.52 3.26
C TYR A 288 13.68 -2.37 4.47
N GLY A 289 14.40 -1.25 4.59
CA GLY A 289 15.31 -0.98 5.71
C GLY A 289 14.58 -1.01 7.05
N TRP A 290 13.34 -0.52 7.08
CA TRP A 290 12.45 -0.61 8.26
C TRP A 290 12.06 -2.05 8.66
N ARG A 291 12.28 -3.05 7.79
CA ARG A 291 12.13 -4.49 8.10
C ARG A 291 13.48 -5.16 8.43
N GLY A 292 14.54 -4.38 8.61
CA GLY A 292 15.89 -4.85 8.91
C GLY A 292 16.69 -5.27 7.68
N ALA A 293 16.27 -4.91 6.46
CA ALA A 293 17.09 -5.14 5.27
C ALA A 293 18.35 -4.26 5.30
N GLU A 294 19.50 -4.84 5.00
CA GLU A 294 20.80 -4.17 5.05
C GLU A 294 21.37 -4.06 3.65
N VAL A 295 21.24 -2.87 3.04
CA VAL A 295 21.79 -2.61 1.70
C VAL A 295 23.30 -2.85 1.63
N ASP A 296 24.00 -2.70 2.76
CA ASP A 296 25.43 -3.00 2.89
C ASP A 296 25.78 -4.44 2.49
N ASN A 297 24.85 -5.40 2.62
CA ASN A 297 25.07 -6.79 2.22
C ASN A 297 25.38 -6.94 0.72
N ILE A 298 24.71 -6.15 -0.13
CA ILE A 298 25.00 -6.13 -1.57
C ILE A 298 26.23 -5.29 -1.88
N LEU A 299 26.42 -4.16 -1.19
CA LEU A 299 27.58 -3.27 -1.38
C LEU A 299 28.91 -3.94 -1.03
N ARG A 300 28.92 -4.83 -0.01
CA ARG A 300 30.12 -5.53 0.47
C ARG A 300 30.35 -6.89 -0.17
N PHE A 301 29.55 -7.28 -1.16
CA PHE A 301 29.62 -8.62 -1.75
C PHE A 301 31.02 -8.98 -2.28
N GLU A 302 31.68 -8.06 -2.99
CA GLU A 302 33.04 -8.29 -3.54
C GLU A 302 34.10 -8.46 -2.44
N HIS A 303 33.92 -7.75 -1.31
CA HIS A 303 34.79 -7.88 -0.14
C HIS A 303 34.57 -9.23 0.56
N ASP A 304 33.32 -9.64 0.72
CA ASP A 304 32.96 -10.85 1.46
C ASP A 304 33.18 -12.14 0.65
N PHE A 305 33.12 -12.04 -0.68
CA PHE A 305 33.40 -13.11 -1.62
C PHE A 305 34.52 -12.71 -2.60
N PRO A 306 35.80 -12.76 -2.16
CA PRO A 306 36.92 -12.40 -3.02
C PRO A 306 36.96 -13.23 -4.32
N GLY A 307 37.19 -12.57 -5.44
CA GLY A 307 37.13 -13.18 -6.78
C GLY A 307 35.71 -13.23 -7.37
N ALA A 308 34.75 -12.50 -6.79
CA ALA A 308 33.41 -12.37 -7.35
C ALA A 308 33.41 -11.78 -8.76
N THR A 309 32.65 -12.40 -9.65
CA THR A 309 32.36 -11.85 -10.97
C THR A 309 31.14 -10.94 -10.88
N VAL A 310 31.32 -9.64 -11.10
CA VAL A 310 30.23 -8.65 -11.10
C VAL A 310 29.76 -8.39 -12.53
N ILE A 311 28.48 -8.65 -12.79
CA ILE A 311 27.86 -8.48 -14.11
C ILE A 311 26.75 -7.45 -13.97
N ARG A 312 26.84 -6.36 -14.73
CA ARG A 312 25.85 -5.27 -14.73
C ARG A 312 24.86 -5.47 -15.85
N LEU A 313 23.57 -5.56 -15.52
CA LEU A 313 22.49 -5.52 -16.49
C LEU A 313 21.97 -4.09 -16.56
N GLU A 314 22.32 -3.39 -17.63
CA GLU A 314 22.02 -1.96 -17.81
C GLU A 314 20.90 -1.72 -18.82
N ARG A 315 20.60 -2.70 -19.68
CA ARG A 315 19.52 -2.59 -20.67
C ARG A 315 18.16 -2.83 -20.01
N ASN A 316 17.34 -1.80 -19.98
CA ASN A 316 15.97 -1.82 -19.50
C ASN A 316 15.00 -2.08 -20.67
N TYR A 317 14.02 -2.95 -20.44
CA TYR A 317 13.02 -3.38 -21.42
C TYR A 317 11.59 -2.98 -21.01
N ARG A 318 11.45 -2.06 -20.04
CA ARG A 318 10.18 -1.71 -19.41
C ARG A 318 9.76 -0.28 -19.72
N SER A 319 10.67 0.66 -19.49
CA SER A 319 10.39 2.08 -19.36
C SER A 319 11.04 2.86 -20.49
N THR A 320 10.35 3.90 -20.96
CA THR A 320 10.85 4.84 -21.98
C THR A 320 12.07 5.64 -21.49
N ALA A 321 12.80 6.25 -22.43
CA ALA A 321 14.09 6.88 -22.12
C ALA A 321 13.97 8.08 -21.18
N HIS A 322 12.92 8.89 -21.30
CA HIS A 322 12.71 10.03 -20.39
C HIS A 322 12.43 9.58 -18.95
N ILE A 323 11.61 8.54 -18.76
CA ILE A 323 11.32 7.96 -17.43
C ILE A 323 12.61 7.42 -16.79
N LEU A 324 13.40 6.66 -17.55
CA LEU A 324 14.66 6.11 -17.05
C LEU A 324 15.69 7.20 -16.73
N SER A 325 15.77 8.23 -17.56
CA SER A 325 16.69 9.35 -17.34
C SER A 325 16.29 10.15 -16.11
N ALA A 326 14.99 10.40 -15.90
CA ALA A 326 14.46 11.03 -14.71
C ALA A 326 14.79 10.21 -13.45
N ALA A 327 14.50 8.90 -13.47
CA ALA A 327 14.80 7.99 -12.37
C ALA A 327 16.32 7.87 -12.09
N SER A 328 17.15 7.90 -13.13
CA SER A 328 18.61 7.84 -13.02
C SER A 328 19.20 9.13 -12.45
N GLY A 329 18.70 10.30 -12.88
CA GLY A 329 19.10 11.59 -12.33
C GLY A 329 18.76 11.71 -10.85
N LEU A 330 17.55 11.27 -10.47
CA LEU A 330 17.11 11.25 -9.08
C LEU A 330 18.04 10.39 -8.22
N ILE A 331 18.27 9.13 -8.61
CA ILE A 331 19.02 8.17 -7.78
C ILE A 331 20.53 8.43 -7.75
N ALA A 332 21.07 9.10 -8.76
CA ALA A 332 22.50 9.46 -8.82
C ALA A 332 22.96 10.35 -7.65
N LYS A 333 22.03 11.01 -6.92
CA LYS A 333 22.36 11.80 -5.73
C LYS A 333 22.63 10.97 -4.47
N ASN A 334 22.36 9.66 -4.47
CA ASN A 334 22.78 8.77 -3.38
C ASN A 334 24.28 8.47 -3.46
N GLN A 335 24.98 8.48 -2.32
CA GLN A 335 26.42 8.18 -2.30
C GLN A 335 26.73 6.69 -2.16
N SER A 336 25.89 5.93 -1.46
CA SER A 336 26.11 4.50 -1.21
C SER A 336 25.49 3.63 -2.31
N ARG A 337 26.25 3.40 -3.40
CA ARG A 337 25.79 2.73 -4.64
C ARG A 337 26.92 2.01 -5.40
N LEU A 338 26.60 0.91 -6.11
CA LEU A 338 27.56 0.11 -6.90
C LEU A 338 27.76 0.56 -8.36
N GLY A 339 27.23 1.73 -8.72
CA GLY A 339 27.46 2.38 -10.02
C GLY A 339 26.97 1.56 -11.22
N LYS A 340 25.70 1.76 -11.60
CA LYS A 340 25.10 1.26 -12.86
C LYS A 340 24.35 2.39 -13.58
N THR A 341 24.17 2.33 -14.89
CA THR A 341 23.34 3.32 -15.58
C THR A 341 22.34 2.61 -16.48
N LEU A 342 21.05 2.76 -16.17
CA LEU A 342 20.01 2.14 -16.97
C LEU A 342 19.87 2.86 -18.31
N ARG A 343 19.79 2.08 -19.37
CA ARG A 343 19.62 2.56 -20.75
C ARG A 343 18.51 1.75 -21.39
N THR A 344 17.71 2.39 -22.23
CA THR A 344 16.72 1.70 -23.07
C THR A 344 17.07 1.91 -24.54
N GLU A 345 16.69 0.93 -25.36
CA GLU A 345 16.73 1.02 -26.83
C GLU A 345 15.35 1.43 -27.40
N ASP A 346 14.34 1.61 -26.52
CA ASP A 346 13.01 2.10 -26.89
C ASP A 346 13.01 3.59 -27.26
N GLU A 347 11.91 4.03 -27.87
CA GLU A 347 11.66 5.43 -28.16
C GLU A 347 11.71 6.31 -26.88
N PRO A 348 12.07 7.60 -27.00
CA PRO A 348 12.18 8.50 -25.85
C PRO A 348 10.92 8.57 -24.98
N GLY A 349 9.75 8.40 -25.61
CA GLY A 349 8.44 8.47 -24.97
C GLY A 349 8.01 9.89 -24.59
N GLU A 350 6.98 9.97 -23.75
CA GLU A 350 6.54 11.24 -23.15
C GLU A 350 7.48 11.62 -21.99
N LYS A 351 7.67 12.92 -21.76
CA LYS A 351 8.42 13.41 -20.60
C LYS A 351 7.67 13.10 -19.30
N VAL A 352 8.40 13.07 -18.19
CA VAL A 352 7.77 12.94 -16.87
C VAL A 352 7.11 14.27 -16.53
N SER A 353 5.79 14.28 -16.37
CA SER A 353 5.06 15.51 -16.07
C SER A 353 5.07 15.80 -14.57
N ILE A 354 5.21 17.08 -14.20
CA ILE A 354 5.14 17.57 -12.82
C ILE A 354 4.02 18.59 -12.76
N THR A 355 3.07 18.39 -11.84
CA THR A 355 1.90 19.26 -11.66
C THR A 355 1.75 19.66 -10.20
N GLY A 356 1.63 20.96 -9.94
CA GLY A 356 1.31 21.49 -8.62
C GLY A 356 -0.19 21.65 -8.43
N ALA A 357 -0.67 21.31 -7.24
CA ALA A 357 -2.04 21.53 -6.78
C ALA A 357 -2.07 22.46 -5.56
N TRP A 358 -3.19 23.12 -5.31
CA TRP A 358 -3.42 23.92 -4.11
C TRP A 358 -3.53 23.02 -2.87
N ASP A 359 -4.33 21.96 -2.96
CA ASP A 359 -4.57 21.01 -1.88
C ASP A 359 -4.73 19.55 -2.36
N SER A 360 -4.99 18.65 -1.40
CA SER A 360 -5.16 17.22 -1.67
C SER A 360 -6.42 16.88 -2.47
N GLU A 361 -7.47 17.72 -2.41
CA GLU A 361 -8.71 17.50 -3.16
C GLU A 361 -8.53 17.92 -4.61
N GLU A 362 -7.83 19.04 -4.86
CA GLU A 362 -7.43 19.44 -6.21
C GLU A 362 -6.43 18.46 -6.81
N GLU A 363 -5.44 17.98 -6.05
CA GLU A 363 -4.52 16.92 -6.49
C GLU A 363 -5.29 15.67 -6.96
N ALA A 364 -6.27 15.22 -6.17
CA ALA A 364 -7.10 14.08 -6.54
C ALA A 364 -7.95 14.38 -7.78
N ARG A 365 -8.52 15.59 -7.90
CA ARG A 365 -9.30 16.03 -9.06
C ARG A 365 -8.48 15.97 -10.35
N LEU A 366 -7.28 16.55 -10.35
CA LEU A 366 -6.38 16.56 -11.50
C LEU A 366 -5.97 15.14 -11.93
N ILE A 367 -5.75 14.24 -10.97
CA ILE A 367 -5.47 12.83 -11.26
C ILE A 367 -6.71 12.16 -11.88
N GLY A 368 -7.90 12.39 -11.33
CA GLY A 368 -9.16 11.86 -11.86
C GLY A 368 -9.44 12.31 -13.30
N GLU A 369 -9.30 13.62 -13.57
CA GLU A 369 -9.48 14.19 -14.91
C GLU A 369 -8.51 13.59 -15.94
N GLU A 370 -7.26 13.38 -15.54
CA GLU A 370 -6.26 12.74 -16.41
C GLU A 370 -6.57 11.26 -16.66
N ILE A 371 -7.07 10.53 -15.66
CA ILE A 371 -7.52 9.14 -15.83
C ILE A 371 -8.69 9.08 -16.83
N GLU A 372 -9.69 9.96 -16.71
CA GLU A 372 -10.80 10.04 -17.67
C GLU A 372 -10.33 10.41 -19.08
N ALA A 373 -9.40 11.36 -19.19
CA ALA A 373 -8.83 11.77 -20.48
C ALA A 373 -8.08 10.61 -21.15
N LEU A 374 -7.28 9.84 -20.40
CA LEU A 374 -6.59 8.67 -20.92
C LEU A 374 -7.57 7.53 -21.25
N HIS A 375 -8.59 7.32 -20.43
CA HIS A 375 -9.61 6.31 -20.69
C HIS A 375 -10.43 6.63 -21.94
N THR A 376 -10.77 7.90 -22.17
CA THR A 376 -11.41 8.38 -23.41
C THR A 376 -10.54 8.14 -24.64
N LYS A 377 -9.20 8.19 -24.48
CA LYS A 377 -8.22 7.80 -25.50
C LYS A 377 -8.02 6.28 -25.61
N GLN A 378 -8.92 5.47 -25.04
CA GLN A 378 -8.90 4.00 -25.04
C GLN A 378 -7.69 3.37 -24.33
N HIS A 379 -7.07 4.08 -23.37
CA HIS A 379 -6.12 3.44 -22.47
C HIS A 379 -6.86 2.61 -21.40
N SER A 380 -6.42 1.37 -21.22
CA SER A 380 -7.00 0.42 -20.25
C SER A 380 -6.81 0.92 -18.81
N LEU A 381 -7.87 0.88 -18.01
CA LEU A 381 -7.77 1.24 -16.58
C LEU A 381 -6.88 0.25 -15.81
N ALA A 382 -6.79 -1.00 -16.26
CA ALA A 382 -5.99 -2.04 -15.63
C ALA A 382 -4.48 -1.78 -15.70
N GLU A 383 -4.03 -1.00 -16.69
CA GLU A 383 -2.65 -0.56 -16.88
C GLU A 383 -2.38 0.83 -16.27
N MET A 384 -3.29 1.34 -15.43
CA MET A 384 -3.11 2.58 -14.67
C MET A 384 -2.95 2.30 -13.17
N ALA A 385 -2.01 2.99 -12.53
CA ALA A 385 -1.82 2.89 -11.10
C ALA A 385 -1.55 4.24 -10.43
N ILE A 386 -2.08 4.41 -9.22
CA ILE A 386 -1.80 5.55 -8.35
C ILE A 386 -0.96 5.04 -7.16
N LEU A 387 0.26 5.57 -7.02
CA LEU A 387 1.22 5.12 -6.02
C LEU A 387 1.45 6.20 -4.96
N VAL A 388 0.95 5.95 -3.74
CA VAL A 388 1.06 6.86 -2.60
C VAL A 388 2.21 6.47 -1.66
N ARG A 389 2.73 7.40 -0.87
CA ARG A 389 3.74 7.10 0.17
C ARG A 389 3.12 6.49 1.42
N THR A 390 1.93 6.96 1.80
CA THR A 390 1.18 6.51 2.99
C THR A 390 -0.27 6.20 2.62
N THR A 391 -0.90 5.28 3.36
CA THR A 391 -2.30 4.92 3.13
C THR A 391 -3.27 6.07 3.43
N ALA A 392 -2.88 7.05 4.26
CA ALA A 392 -3.69 8.22 4.56
C ALA A 392 -4.01 9.07 3.31
N GLN A 393 -3.11 9.09 2.32
CA GLN A 393 -3.33 9.81 1.05
C GLN A 393 -4.41 9.17 0.18
N MET A 394 -4.71 7.87 0.37
CA MET A 394 -5.65 7.13 -0.48
C MET A 394 -7.05 7.71 -0.43
N ARG A 395 -7.44 8.36 0.69
CA ARG A 395 -8.82 8.80 0.92
C ARG A 395 -9.34 9.77 -0.14
N ALA A 396 -8.66 10.90 -0.34
CA ALA A 396 -9.08 11.91 -1.32
C ALA A 396 -9.11 11.35 -2.75
N LEU A 397 -8.20 10.41 -3.05
CA LEU A 397 -8.14 9.72 -4.33
C LEU A 397 -9.31 8.75 -4.50
N GLU A 398 -9.63 7.96 -3.47
CA GLU A 398 -10.80 7.07 -3.44
C GLU A 398 -12.08 7.88 -3.67
N ASP A 399 -12.28 8.96 -2.90
CA ASP A 399 -13.48 9.80 -2.99
C ASP A 399 -13.65 10.41 -4.38
N ARG A 400 -12.55 10.91 -4.98
CA ARG A 400 -12.60 11.42 -6.35
C ARG A 400 -12.93 10.34 -7.38
N LEU A 401 -12.26 9.18 -7.34
CA LEU A 401 -12.50 8.09 -8.30
C LEU A 401 -13.95 7.61 -8.23
N VAL A 402 -14.50 7.59 -7.03
CA VAL A 402 -15.91 7.28 -6.79
C VAL A 402 -16.82 8.34 -7.38
N GLU A 403 -16.56 9.63 -7.12
CA GLU A 403 -17.36 10.76 -7.58
C GLU A 403 -17.54 10.73 -9.12
N ILE A 404 -16.47 10.42 -9.84
CA ILE A 404 -16.46 10.31 -11.31
C ILE A 404 -16.85 8.92 -11.84
N GLY A 405 -17.16 7.97 -10.96
CA GLY A 405 -17.57 6.61 -11.34
C GLY A 405 -16.46 5.75 -11.98
N VAL A 406 -15.18 6.05 -11.73
CA VAL A 406 -14.04 5.25 -12.22
C VAL A 406 -13.82 4.04 -11.31
N PRO A 407 -13.89 2.80 -11.85
CA PRO A 407 -13.61 1.60 -11.08
C PRO A 407 -12.16 1.52 -10.58
N TYR A 408 -11.98 1.14 -9.33
CA TYR A 408 -10.65 1.04 -8.72
C TYR A 408 -10.49 -0.17 -7.80
N ARG A 409 -9.25 -0.51 -7.48
CA ARG A 409 -8.90 -1.54 -6.50
C ARG A 409 -7.75 -1.09 -5.61
N ILE A 410 -7.78 -1.48 -4.34
CA ILE A 410 -6.68 -1.24 -3.40
C ILE A 410 -5.80 -2.48 -3.29
N ILE A 411 -4.49 -2.32 -3.48
CA ILE A 411 -3.53 -3.41 -3.25
C ILE A 411 -2.83 -3.22 -1.90
N GLY A 412 -2.98 -4.21 -1.02
CA GLY A 412 -2.32 -4.23 0.29
C GLY A 412 -3.14 -3.63 1.44
N GLY A 413 -4.46 -3.43 1.26
CA GLY A 413 -5.37 -2.95 2.31
C GLY A 413 -6.85 -3.18 1.93
N GLN A 414 -7.75 -2.96 2.89
CA GLN A 414 -9.20 -2.92 2.65
C GLN A 414 -9.63 -1.51 2.21
N ARG A 415 -10.61 -1.44 1.30
CA ARG A 415 -11.27 -0.17 0.89
C ARG A 415 -11.88 0.52 2.10
N PHE A 416 -11.96 1.85 2.09
CA PHE A 416 -12.44 2.62 3.24
C PHE A 416 -13.82 2.14 3.72
N TYR A 417 -14.80 2.04 2.81
CA TYR A 417 -16.16 1.59 3.10
C TYR A 417 -16.30 0.10 3.43
N GLU A 418 -15.22 -0.68 3.26
CA GLU A 418 -15.21 -2.11 3.58
C GLU A 418 -14.68 -2.43 4.97
N ARG A 419 -14.03 -1.47 5.61
CA ARG A 419 -13.47 -1.65 6.95
C ARG A 419 -14.58 -1.96 7.93
N ALA A 420 -14.29 -2.85 8.88
CA ALA A 420 -15.30 -3.36 9.81
C ALA A 420 -16.00 -2.22 10.58
N GLU A 421 -15.21 -1.26 11.07
CA GLU A 421 -15.71 -0.10 11.81
C GLU A 421 -16.59 0.82 10.97
N ILE A 422 -16.26 0.98 9.69
CA ILE A 422 -17.04 1.79 8.75
C ILE A 422 -18.33 1.07 8.37
N ARG A 423 -18.28 -0.24 8.09
CA ARG A 423 -19.48 -1.05 7.79
C ARG A 423 -20.47 -1.07 8.95
N ASP A 424 -20.00 -1.13 10.19
CA ASP A 424 -20.86 -1.07 11.37
C ASP A 424 -21.50 0.32 11.52
N ALA A 425 -20.71 1.39 11.37
CA ALA A 425 -21.23 2.76 11.39
C ALA A 425 -22.28 3.01 10.29
N LEU A 426 -22.01 2.54 9.07
CA LEU A 426 -22.97 2.60 7.97
C LEU A 426 -24.23 1.78 8.25
N ALA A 427 -24.13 0.63 8.91
CA ALA A 427 -25.30 -0.16 9.30
C ALA A 427 -26.18 0.57 10.32
N TYR A 428 -25.59 1.28 11.29
CA TYR A 428 -26.33 2.18 12.18
C TYR A 428 -27.11 3.24 11.41
N LEU A 429 -26.42 3.95 10.51
CA LEU A 429 -27.01 5.00 9.68
C LEU A 429 -28.12 4.47 8.76
N ARG A 430 -27.92 3.27 8.18
CA ARG A 430 -28.94 2.58 7.38
C ARG A 430 -30.17 2.24 8.20
N CYS A 431 -30.05 1.77 9.44
CA CYS A 431 -31.21 1.52 10.30
C CYS A 431 -31.95 2.82 10.70
N VAL A 432 -31.23 3.94 10.85
CA VAL A 432 -31.83 5.26 11.11
C VAL A 432 -32.61 5.77 9.90
N ASN A 433 -32.05 5.60 8.69
CA ASN A 433 -32.69 6.00 7.44
C ASN A 433 -33.82 5.06 7.00
N GLN A 434 -33.63 3.75 7.18
CA GLN A 434 -34.54 2.68 6.78
C GLN A 434 -34.68 1.62 7.88
N PRO A 435 -35.68 1.75 8.77
CA PRO A 435 -35.93 0.81 9.87
C PRO A 435 -36.25 -0.64 9.43
N ALA A 436 -36.58 -0.86 8.16
CA ALA A 436 -36.85 -2.19 7.60
C ALA A 436 -35.58 -2.94 7.13
N ASP A 437 -34.40 -2.38 7.36
CA ASP A 437 -33.12 -2.97 6.94
C ASP A 437 -32.63 -4.05 7.92
N ASP A 438 -33.14 -5.26 7.74
CA ASP A 438 -32.85 -6.40 8.63
C ASP A 438 -31.37 -6.80 8.63
N LEU A 439 -30.70 -6.70 7.48
CA LEU A 439 -29.28 -7.04 7.35
C LEU A 439 -28.40 -6.06 8.13
N ALA A 440 -28.70 -4.76 8.04
CA ALA A 440 -28.02 -3.75 8.83
C ALA A 440 -28.31 -3.93 10.33
N PHE A 441 -29.57 -4.15 10.70
CA PHE A 441 -29.98 -4.31 12.10
C PHE A 441 -29.34 -5.53 12.75
N GLU A 442 -29.36 -6.69 12.09
CA GLU A 442 -28.73 -7.93 12.57
C GLU A 442 -27.22 -7.75 12.79
N ARG A 443 -26.55 -7.00 11.91
CA ARG A 443 -25.12 -6.70 12.05
C ARG A 443 -24.80 -5.93 13.33
N ILE A 444 -25.60 -4.93 13.68
CA ILE A 444 -25.29 -3.99 14.77
C ILE A 444 -26.02 -4.26 16.08
N ILE A 445 -27.01 -5.16 16.09
CA ILE A 445 -27.88 -5.39 17.26
C ILE A 445 -27.08 -5.67 18.54
N ASN A 446 -25.96 -6.41 18.42
CA ASN A 446 -25.08 -6.76 19.53
C ASN A 446 -23.65 -6.20 19.39
N VAL A 447 -23.48 -5.12 18.61
CA VAL A 447 -22.21 -4.39 18.46
C VAL A 447 -22.43 -2.92 18.83
N PRO A 448 -21.85 -2.40 19.92
CA PRO A 448 -21.04 -3.08 20.94
C PRO A 448 -21.80 -4.18 21.68
N LYS A 449 -21.08 -5.05 22.40
CA LYS A 449 -21.67 -6.18 23.14
C LYS A 449 -22.74 -5.69 24.13
N ARG A 450 -23.99 -6.06 23.88
CA ARG A 450 -25.19 -5.69 24.65
C ARG A 450 -25.78 -6.84 25.47
N GLY A 451 -25.17 -8.02 25.39
CA GLY A 451 -25.69 -9.21 26.08
C GLY A 451 -26.93 -9.81 25.43
N LEU A 452 -27.17 -9.48 24.14
CA LEU A 452 -28.17 -10.13 23.30
C LEU A 452 -27.52 -11.39 22.71
N GLY A 453 -27.92 -12.56 23.23
CA GLY A 453 -27.37 -13.85 22.79
C GLY A 453 -28.10 -14.42 21.58
N ASP A 454 -27.56 -15.50 21.01
CA ASP A 454 -28.09 -16.14 19.79
C ASP A 454 -29.56 -16.56 19.93
N ALA A 455 -29.99 -17.01 21.12
CA ALA A 455 -31.38 -17.37 21.37
C ALA A 455 -32.36 -16.19 21.19
N THR A 456 -31.94 -14.96 21.58
CA THR A 456 -32.74 -13.75 21.37
C THR A 456 -32.84 -13.40 19.88
N ILE A 457 -31.73 -13.54 19.15
CA ILE A 457 -31.67 -13.29 17.70
C ILE A 457 -32.54 -14.31 16.94
N GLN A 458 -32.50 -15.59 17.32
CA GLN A 458 -33.34 -16.62 16.72
C GLN A 458 -34.84 -16.39 16.98
N LEU A 459 -35.22 -15.92 18.17
CA LEU A 459 -36.61 -15.56 18.47
C LEU A 459 -37.09 -14.40 17.60
N LEU A 460 -36.25 -13.36 17.43
CA LEU A 460 -36.54 -12.24 16.55
C LEU A 460 -36.75 -12.69 15.10
N HIS A 461 -35.86 -13.53 14.57
CA HIS A 461 -36.00 -14.14 13.24
C HIS A 461 -37.27 -14.97 13.10
N GLY A 462 -37.60 -15.77 14.12
CA GLY A 462 -38.80 -16.61 14.13
C GLY A 462 -40.07 -15.77 14.04
N HIS A 463 -40.17 -14.72 14.86
CA HIS A 463 -41.32 -13.80 14.84
C HIS A 463 -41.40 -12.99 13.55
N ALA A 464 -40.28 -12.43 13.08
CA ALA A 464 -40.22 -11.66 11.83
C ALA A 464 -40.74 -12.49 10.63
N ARG A 465 -40.33 -13.75 10.52
CA ARG A 465 -40.80 -14.67 9.46
C ARG A 465 -42.28 -15.03 9.61
N ALA A 466 -42.73 -15.32 10.82
CA ALA A 466 -44.12 -15.72 11.07
C ALA A 466 -45.11 -14.58 10.81
N ALA A 467 -44.78 -13.38 11.26
CA ALA A 467 -45.61 -12.19 11.11
C ALA A 467 -45.39 -11.44 9.78
N ARG A 468 -44.38 -11.83 8.99
CA ARG A 468 -43.97 -11.17 7.72
C ARG A 468 -43.66 -9.67 7.90
N VAL A 469 -42.94 -9.36 8.96
CA VAL A 469 -42.48 -7.99 9.29
C VAL A 469 -40.96 -7.96 9.36
N SER A 470 -40.37 -6.76 9.34
CA SER A 470 -38.91 -6.61 9.54
C SER A 470 -38.49 -7.08 10.94
N MET A 471 -37.24 -7.47 11.09
CA MET A 471 -36.62 -7.87 12.35
C MET A 471 -36.71 -6.75 13.41
N MET A 472 -36.57 -5.49 13.00
CA MET A 472 -36.71 -4.35 13.92
C MET A 472 -38.17 -4.12 14.36
N GLU A 473 -39.16 -4.43 13.50
CA GLU A 473 -40.58 -4.38 13.88
C GLU A 473 -40.96 -5.58 14.77
N ALA A 474 -40.44 -6.77 14.47
CA ALA A 474 -40.54 -7.92 15.36
C ALA A 474 -39.94 -7.63 16.74
N ALA A 475 -38.81 -6.90 16.79
CA ALA A 475 -38.22 -6.44 18.04
C ALA A 475 -39.16 -5.53 18.83
N ARG A 476 -39.83 -4.56 18.17
CA ARG A 476 -40.82 -3.66 18.81
C ARG A 476 -41.99 -4.42 19.42
N PHE A 477 -42.46 -5.46 18.75
CA PHE A 477 -43.52 -6.31 19.30
C PHE A 477 -43.01 -7.13 20.50
N LEU A 478 -41.91 -7.86 20.33
CA LEU A 478 -41.41 -8.78 21.34
C LEU A 478 -40.99 -8.09 22.64
N VAL A 479 -40.55 -6.83 22.59
CA VAL A 479 -40.23 -6.09 23.83
C VAL A 479 -41.45 -5.74 24.69
N GLU A 480 -42.66 -5.80 24.13
CA GLU A 480 -43.92 -5.63 24.87
C GLU A 480 -44.51 -6.96 25.37
N THR A 481 -43.85 -8.09 25.06
CA THR A 481 -44.25 -9.43 25.50
C THR A 481 -43.34 -9.97 26.61
N ASP A 482 -43.74 -11.10 27.21
CA ASP A 482 -42.94 -11.87 28.17
C ASP A 482 -42.09 -12.99 27.51
N GLU A 483 -42.00 -13.02 26.18
CA GLU A 483 -41.21 -14.03 25.45
C GLU A 483 -39.69 -13.80 25.58
N LEU A 484 -39.28 -12.56 25.85
CA LEU A 484 -37.89 -12.17 26.10
C LEU A 484 -37.59 -12.13 27.60
N LYS A 485 -36.41 -12.64 27.99
CA LYS A 485 -35.90 -12.48 29.36
C LYS A 485 -35.79 -10.99 29.74
N PRO A 486 -35.96 -10.62 31.03
CA PRO A 486 -36.04 -9.21 31.46
C PRO A 486 -34.87 -8.33 31.01
N LYS A 487 -33.63 -8.83 31.08
CA LYS A 487 -32.43 -8.06 30.71
C LYS A 487 -32.32 -7.84 29.19
N PRO A 488 -32.34 -8.87 28.32
CA PRO A 488 -32.41 -8.68 26.87
C PRO A 488 -33.59 -7.80 26.42
N ARG A 489 -34.77 -7.95 27.06
CA ARG A 489 -35.96 -7.14 26.77
C ARG A 489 -35.72 -5.66 27.02
N ALA A 490 -35.19 -5.30 28.19
CA ALA A 490 -34.88 -3.91 28.53
C ALA A 490 -33.84 -3.32 27.57
N THR A 491 -32.74 -4.05 27.33
CA THR A 491 -31.67 -3.59 26.42
C THR A 491 -32.16 -3.38 24.98
N LEU A 492 -33.00 -4.28 24.47
CA LEU A 492 -33.57 -4.14 23.13
C LEU A 492 -34.56 -2.97 23.06
N ARG A 493 -35.38 -2.77 24.10
CA ARG A 493 -36.31 -1.63 24.19
C ARG A 493 -35.56 -0.29 24.14
N ASP A 494 -34.51 -0.14 24.95
CA ASP A 494 -33.70 1.09 24.99
C ASP A 494 -33.03 1.39 23.64
N LEU A 495 -32.58 0.34 22.94
CA LEU A 495 -32.00 0.46 21.61
C LEU A 495 -33.04 0.92 20.58
N LEU A 496 -34.26 0.36 20.61
CA LEU A 496 -35.35 0.75 19.70
C LEU A 496 -35.83 2.19 19.93
N ILE A 497 -35.91 2.62 21.20
CA ILE A 497 -36.20 4.02 21.55
C ILE A 497 -35.13 4.94 20.96
N SER A 498 -33.85 4.55 21.06
CA SER A 498 -32.74 5.32 20.51
C SER A 498 -32.84 5.46 18.98
N PHE A 499 -33.13 4.38 18.26
CA PHE A 499 -33.35 4.43 16.80
C PHE A 499 -34.53 5.32 16.42
N GLY A 500 -35.64 5.26 17.17
CA GLY A 500 -36.79 6.15 16.95
C GLY A 500 -36.41 7.62 17.10
N ARG A 501 -35.63 7.97 18.12
CA ARG A 501 -35.14 9.34 18.32
C ARG A 501 -34.13 9.77 17.24
N TRP A 502 -33.17 8.91 16.89
CA TRP A 502 -32.18 9.22 15.85
C TRP A 502 -32.84 9.50 14.49
N SER A 503 -33.89 8.76 14.14
CA SER A 503 -34.68 8.97 12.92
C SER A 503 -35.44 10.31 12.93
N GLN A 504 -35.83 10.81 14.10
CA GLN A 504 -36.41 12.16 14.22
C GLN A 504 -35.34 13.25 14.11
N LEU A 505 -34.15 13.02 14.70
CA LEU A 505 -33.03 13.96 14.61
C LEU A 505 -32.54 14.13 13.19
N SER A 506 -32.55 13.07 12.36
CA SER A 506 -32.14 13.16 10.95
C SER A 506 -33.02 14.07 10.09
N GLN A 507 -34.18 14.51 10.59
CA GLN A 507 -35.05 15.47 9.91
C GLN A 507 -34.74 16.93 10.27
N THR A 508 -33.98 17.16 11.35
CA THR A 508 -33.76 18.51 11.92
C THR A 508 -32.30 18.88 12.08
N MET A 509 -31.39 17.91 12.03
CA MET A 509 -29.94 18.08 12.15
C MET A 509 -29.23 17.74 10.85
N THR A 510 -27.99 18.21 10.72
CA THR A 510 -27.12 17.82 9.60
C THR A 510 -26.75 16.33 9.71
N GLN A 511 -26.48 15.71 8.57
CA GLN A 511 -26.09 14.30 8.48
C GLN A 511 -24.82 13.96 9.27
N SER A 512 -23.84 14.88 9.34
CA SER A 512 -22.61 14.70 10.13
C SER A 512 -22.93 14.73 11.64
N ASP A 513 -23.75 15.67 12.10
CA ASP A 513 -24.15 15.74 13.50
C ASP A 513 -25.00 14.52 13.92
N VAL A 514 -25.88 14.04 13.04
CA VAL A 514 -26.67 12.81 13.26
C VAL A 514 -25.73 11.62 13.40
N ALA A 515 -24.77 11.46 12.49
CA ALA A 515 -23.81 10.37 12.55
C ALA A 515 -22.97 10.39 13.82
N GLN A 516 -22.47 11.57 14.22
CA GLN A 516 -21.74 11.74 15.47
C GLN A 516 -22.61 11.32 16.67
N THR A 517 -23.85 11.82 16.73
CA THR A 517 -24.81 11.51 17.80
C THR A 517 -25.09 10.01 17.89
N VAL A 518 -25.34 9.35 16.76
CA VAL A 518 -25.61 7.91 16.69
C VAL A 518 -24.40 7.10 17.17
N LEU A 519 -23.18 7.44 16.73
CA LEU A 519 -21.96 6.71 17.09
C LEU A 519 -21.59 6.85 18.57
N GLU A 520 -21.81 8.04 19.14
CA GLU A 520 -21.59 8.29 20.56
C GLU A 520 -22.64 7.59 21.43
N GLU A 521 -23.93 7.81 21.17
CA GLU A 521 -25.02 7.32 22.03
C GLU A 521 -25.27 5.81 21.89
N SER A 522 -24.94 5.21 20.74
CA SER A 522 -24.93 3.74 20.59
C SER A 522 -23.85 3.06 21.44
N GLY A 523 -22.88 3.84 21.94
CA GLY A 523 -21.68 3.36 22.62
C GLY A 523 -20.59 2.84 21.66
N TYR A 524 -20.76 3.00 20.34
CA TYR A 524 -19.82 2.49 19.35
C TYR A 524 -18.47 3.20 19.40
N THR A 525 -18.46 4.52 19.50
CA THR A 525 -17.25 5.31 19.73
C THR A 525 -16.57 4.92 21.03
N ASP A 526 -17.36 4.79 22.10
CA ASP A 526 -16.92 4.38 23.43
C ASP A 526 -16.26 2.98 23.46
N MET A 527 -16.79 2.04 22.69
CA MET A 527 -16.24 0.70 22.53
C MET A 527 -14.81 0.77 21.98
N TRP A 528 -14.59 1.55 20.92
CA TRP A 528 -13.26 1.72 20.33
C TRP A 528 -12.33 2.57 21.20
N GLN A 529 -12.84 3.55 21.95
CA GLN A 529 -12.01 4.30 22.91
C GLN A 529 -11.51 3.45 24.07
N LYS A 530 -12.33 2.49 24.53
CA LYS A 530 -11.96 1.55 25.61
C LYS A 530 -11.14 0.37 25.10
N ASP A 531 -11.11 0.14 23.79
CA ASP A 531 -10.29 -0.89 23.17
C ASP A 531 -8.80 -0.50 23.24
N LYS A 532 -8.00 -1.40 23.80
CA LYS A 532 -6.54 -1.27 23.92
C LYS A 532 -5.80 -1.93 22.77
N SER A 533 -6.53 -2.48 21.79
CA SER A 533 -5.95 -2.96 20.55
C SER A 533 -5.30 -1.79 19.83
N ALA A 534 -4.14 -2.04 19.25
CA ALA A 534 -3.34 -0.95 18.70
C ALA A 534 -3.77 -0.54 17.28
N ASP A 535 -4.93 -1.04 16.83
CA ASP A 535 -5.67 -0.57 15.65
C ASP A 535 -6.84 0.34 16.07
N ALA A 536 -7.24 0.35 17.35
CA ALA A 536 -8.40 1.10 17.83
C ALA A 536 -8.28 2.62 17.60
N ALA A 537 -7.08 3.18 17.78
CA ALA A 537 -6.82 4.58 17.48
C ALA A 537 -7.06 4.91 15.99
N GLY A 538 -6.61 4.04 15.08
CA GLY A 538 -6.85 4.18 13.65
C GLY A 538 -8.32 3.99 13.27
N ARG A 539 -9.04 3.08 13.95
CA ARG A 539 -10.50 2.90 13.75
C ARG A 539 -11.28 4.14 14.19
N LEU A 540 -10.91 4.77 15.31
CA LEU A 540 -11.51 6.02 15.75
C LEU A 540 -11.24 7.16 14.77
N GLU A 541 -10.02 7.24 14.22
CA GLU A 541 -9.69 8.19 13.16
C GLU A 541 -10.53 7.94 11.90
N ASN A 542 -10.70 6.68 11.49
CA ASN A 542 -11.57 6.30 10.37
C ASN A 542 -13.04 6.72 10.60
N LEU A 543 -13.57 6.54 11.81
CA LEU A 543 -14.94 6.96 12.16
C LEU A 543 -15.11 8.48 12.14
N LYS A 544 -14.12 9.23 12.64
CA LYS A 544 -14.11 10.69 12.53
C LYS A 544 -14.10 11.14 11.07
N GLU A 545 -13.31 10.46 10.25
CA GLU A 545 -13.23 10.76 8.83
C GLU A 545 -14.54 10.43 8.11
N LEU A 546 -15.22 9.34 8.49
CA LEU A 546 -16.56 9.03 7.99
C LEU A 546 -17.54 10.18 8.27
N VAL A 547 -17.63 10.62 9.53
CA VAL A 547 -18.52 11.72 9.94
C VAL A 547 -18.21 12.99 9.15
N ARG A 548 -16.92 13.31 8.97
CA ARG A 548 -16.48 14.47 8.21
C ARG A 548 -16.85 14.36 6.73
N SER A 549 -16.67 13.19 6.11
CA SER A 549 -17.01 12.98 4.69
C SER A 549 -18.51 13.19 4.39
N MET A 550 -19.35 13.10 5.42
CA MET A 550 -20.79 13.34 5.27
C MET A 550 -21.12 14.84 5.13
N GLU A 551 -20.22 15.76 5.51
CA GLU A 551 -20.47 17.23 5.43
C GLU A 551 -20.75 17.71 4.01
N GLU A 552 -20.23 17.02 3.00
CA GLU A 552 -20.37 17.38 1.57
C GLU A 552 -21.73 17.00 0.98
N PHE A 553 -22.52 16.18 1.68
CA PHE A 553 -23.80 15.67 1.21
C PHE A 553 -24.97 16.48 1.77
N PRO A 554 -26.06 16.67 1.02
CA PRO A 554 -27.20 17.48 1.48
C PRO A 554 -28.03 16.80 2.57
N ASP A 555 -28.06 15.46 2.59
CA ASP A 555 -28.82 14.67 3.55
C ASP A 555 -28.25 13.25 3.69
N LEU A 556 -28.71 12.52 4.71
CA LEU A 556 -28.25 11.16 5.02
C LEU A 556 -28.59 10.15 3.91
N GLN A 557 -29.73 10.31 3.24
CA GLN A 557 -30.15 9.40 2.18
C GLN A 557 -29.22 9.51 0.97
N SER A 558 -28.93 10.73 0.53
CA SER A 558 -28.01 11.03 -0.58
C SER A 558 -26.61 10.45 -0.33
N PHE A 559 -26.12 10.55 0.91
CA PHE A 559 -24.86 9.91 1.30
C PHE A 559 -24.91 8.38 1.19
N LEU A 560 -25.95 7.74 1.75
CA LEU A 560 -26.08 6.28 1.71
C LEU A 560 -26.27 5.74 0.29
N GLU A 561 -26.99 6.46 -0.56
CA GLU A 561 -27.13 6.14 -1.99
C GLU A 561 -25.76 6.20 -2.69
N HIS A 562 -24.98 7.26 -2.45
CA HIS A 562 -23.62 7.36 -2.96
C HIS A 562 -22.76 6.16 -2.52
N VAL A 563 -22.70 5.87 -1.22
CA VAL A 563 -21.94 4.72 -0.68
C VAL A 563 -22.35 3.39 -1.32
N SER A 564 -23.66 3.15 -1.52
CA SER A 564 -24.14 1.91 -2.15
C SER A 564 -23.63 1.77 -3.58
N LEU A 565 -23.65 2.84 -4.38
CA LEU A 565 -23.16 2.86 -5.75
C LEU A 565 -21.65 2.58 -5.81
N VAL A 566 -20.87 3.12 -4.86
CA VAL A 566 -19.42 2.84 -4.72
C VAL A 566 -19.15 1.35 -4.54
N MET A 567 -19.96 0.71 -3.70
CA MET A 567 -19.76 -0.67 -3.32
C MET A 567 -20.13 -1.62 -4.48
N GLU A 568 -21.23 -1.36 -5.19
CA GLU A 568 -21.71 -2.19 -6.30
C GLU A 568 -20.84 -2.10 -7.56
N ALA A 569 -20.37 -0.89 -7.94
CA ALA A 569 -19.53 -0.71 -9.12
C ALA A 569 -18.26 -1.58 -9.11
N ASN A 570 -17.82 -1.97 -7.91
CA ASN A 570 -16.58 -2.67 -7.68
C ASN A 570 -16.72 -4.18 -7.42
N ASP A 571 -17.92 -4.77 -7.43
CA ASP A 571 -18.11 -6.23 -7.29
C ASP A 571 -18.20 -6.95 -8.65
N SER A 572 -18.14 -6.21 -9.77
CA SER A 572 -18.06 -6.80 -11.11
C SER A 572 -16.64 -7.33 -11.40
N ASP A 573 -16.43 -8.64 -11.30
CA ASP A 573 -15.13 -9.31 -11.57
C ASP A 573 -14.62 -9.14 -13.03
N THR A 574 -15.37 -8.44 -13.88
CA THR A 574 -15.14 -8.29 -15.32
C THR A 574 -14.75 -6.89 -15.77
N THR A 575 -14.64 -5.90 -14.87
CA THR A 575 -14.28 -4.51 -15.24
C THR A 575 -12.78 -4.24 -15.07
N GLU A 576 -12.19 -3.52 -16.03
CA GLU A 576 -10.86 -2.94 -15.88
C GLU A 576 -10.86 -1.92 -14.73
N ARG A 577 -9.82 -1.92 -13.88
CA ARG A 577 -9.78 -1.07 -12.68
C ARG A 577 -8.43 -0.41 -12.47
N VAL A 578 -8.45 0.86 -12.06
CA VAL A 578 -7.25 1.59 -11.63
C VAL A 578 -6.71 0.97 -10.34
N SER A 579 -5.40 0.78 -10.28
CA SER A 579 -4.74 0.17 -9.11
C SER A 579 -4.21 1.23 -8.14
N LEU A 580 -4.81 1.35 -6.97
CA LEU A 580 -4.36 2.26 -5.90
C LEU A 580 -3.54 1.49 -4.86
N MET A 581 -2.30 1.90 -4.61
CA MET A 581 -1.42 1.19 -3.66
C MET A 581 -0.29 2.06 -3.13
N THR A 582 0.43 1.58 -2.12
CA THR A 582 1.65 2.26 -1.67
C THR A 582 2.83 2.01 -2.60
N MET A 583 3.79 2.92 -2.68
CA MET A 583 5.03 2.73 -3.45
C MET A 583 5.77 1.44 -3.04
N HIS A 584 5.71 1.07 -1.75
CA HIS A 584 6.27 -0.19 -1.25
C HIS A 584 5.57 -1.44 -1.82
N ALA A 585 4.24 -1.39 -1.91
CA ALA A 585 3.43 -2.48 -2.46
C ALA A 585 3.59 -2.62 -3.98
N ALA A 586 3.99 -1.54 -4.66
CA ALA A 586 4.22 -1.52 -6.10
C ALA A 586 5.52 -2.23 -6.53
N LYS A 587 6.40 -2.57 -5.59
CA LYS A 587 7.67 -3.25 -5.90
C LYS A 587 7.41 -4.55 -6.68
N GLY A 588 8.10 -4.69 -7.80
CA GLY A 588 7.94 -5.83 -8.72
C GLY A 588 6.76 -5.74 -9.69
N LEU A 589 5.87 -4.75 -9.54
CA LEU A 589 4.80 -4.47 -10.49
C LEU A 589 5.27 -3.47 -11.58
N GLU A 590 4.44 -3.30 -12.60
CA GLU A 590 4.63 -2.36 -13.72
C GLU A 590 3.27 -2.02 -14.35
N PHE A 591 3.14 -0.78 -14.82
CA PHE A 591 1.91 -0.22 -15.39
C PHE A 591 2.26 0.71 -16.55
N ASP A 592 1.41 0.83 -17.56
CA ASP A 592 1.64 1.80 -18.66
C ASP A 592 1.69 3.23 -18.14
N THR A 593 0.74 3.60 -17.27
CA THR A 593 0.65 4.94 -16.67
C THR A 593 0.71 4.85 -15.15
N VAL A 594 1.57 5.66 -14.54
CA VAL A 594 1.71 5.77 -13.09
C VAL A 594 1.54 7.20 -12.63
N PHE A 595 0.63 7.40 -11.68
CA PHE A 595 0.38 8.65 -10.98
C PHE A 595 1.07 8.63 -9.61
N LEU A 596 1.81 9.69 -9.29
CA LEU A 596 2.69 9.79 -8.13
C LEU A 596 2.32 11.05 -7.31
N PRO A 597 1.24 11.00 -6.50
CA PRO A 597 0.82 12.11 -5.64
C PRO A 597 1.65 12.26 -4.36
N GLY A 598 1.60 13.46 -3.78
CA GLY A 598 2.21 13.80 -2.50
C GLY A 598 3.74 13.84 -2.51
N TRP A 599 4.34 14.36 -3.58
CA TRP A 599 5.77 14.67 -3.64
C TRP A 599 6.06 15.96 -2.87
N GLU A 600 5.93 15.88 -1.55
CA GLU A 600 6.04 17.00 -0.60
C GLU A 600 7.06 16.70 0.49
N GLU A 601 7.76 17.73 0.98
CA GLU A 601 8.61 17.63 2.17
C GLU A 601 7.79 17.20 3.40
N GLY A 602 8.35 16.28 4.19
CA GLY A 602 7.69 15.67 5.34
C GLY A 602 6.80 14.46 5.00
N LEU A 603 6.36 14.34 3.74
CA LEU A 603 5.61 13.19 3.23
C LEU A 603 6.52 12.25 2.44
N LEU A 604 7.12 12.74 1.35
CA LEU A 604 8.12 12.05 0.54
C LEU A 604 9.24 13.06 0.17
N PRO A 605 10.33 13.15 0.94
CA PRO A 605 10.76 12.20 1.98
C PRO A 605 9.94 12.27 3.28
N ASN A 606 9.68 11.10 3.89
CA ASN A 606 8.97 11.02 5.16
C ASN A 606 9.79 11.60 6.33
N GLN A 607 9.19 12.49 7.13
CA GLN A 607 9.88 13.16 8.23
C GLN A 607 10.46 12.19 9.28
N ARG A 608 9.73 11.12 9.64
CA ARG A 608 10.20 10.17 10.65
C ARG A 608 11.45 9.42 10.20
N ALA A 609 11.51 9.04 8.92
CA ALA A 609 12.68 8.37 8.35
C ALA A 609 13.93 9.27 8.41
N LEU A 610 13.75 10.57 8.18
CA LEU A 610 14.80 11.57 8.31
C LEU A 610 15.25 11.73 9.76
N ASP A 611 14.32 11.78 10.70
CA ASP A 611 14.64 11.98 12.12
C ASP A 611 15.35 10.75 12.73
N GLU A 612 14.95 9.53 12.34
CA GLU A 612 15.49 8.27 12.89
C GLU A 612 16.85 7.89 12.30
N SER A 613 17.00 8.02 10.97
CA SER A 613 18.16 7.49 10.24
C SER A 613 18.96 8.58 9.52
N GLY A 614 18.56 9.85 9.64
CA GLY A 614 19.24 10.99 9.05
C GLY A 614 19.44 10.81 7.55
N ARG A 615 20.70 10.84 7.15
CA ARG A 615 21.12 10.67 5.76
C ARG A 615 20.70 9.30 5.18
N ALA A 616 20.85 8.21 5.92
CA ALA A 616 20.49 6.88 5.43
C ALA A 616 18.98 6.79 5.14
N GLY A 617 18.16 7.39 6.00
CA GLY A 617 16.71 7.51 5.79
C GLY A 617 16.37 8.32 4.54
N LEU A 618 17.07 9.43 4.29
CA LEU A 618 16.90 10.20 3.05
C LEU A 618 17.25 9.39 1.79
N GLU A 619 18.36 8.64 1.84
CA GLU A 619 18.78 7.80 0.71
C GLU A 619 17.78 6.65 0.45
N GLU A 620 17.15 6.10 1.49
CA GLU A 620 16.07 5.10 1.38
C GLU A 620 14.78 5.71 0.79
N GLU A 621 14.34 6.87 1.25
CA GLU A 621 13.17 7.56 0.67
C GLU A 621 13.40 7.92 -0.81
N ARG A 622 14.64 8.22 -1.20
CA ARG A 622 15.01 8.44 -2.61
C ARG A 622 14.94 7.15 -3.43
N ARG A 623 15.37 6.01 -2.88
CA ARG A 623 15.19 4.69 -3.52
C ARG A 623 13.70 4.38 -3.69
N LEU A 624 12.86 4.74 -2.73
CA LEU A 624 11.42 4.60 -2.82
C LEU A 624 10.82 5.45 -3.95
N ALA A 625 11.23 6.71 -4.07
CA ALA A 625 10.82 7.58 -5.17
C ALA A 625 11.32 7.04 -6.54
N HIS A 626 12.55 6.55 -6.62
CA HIS A 626 13.09 5.86 -7.80
C HIS A 626 12.28 4.61 -8.17
N VAL A 627 11.89 3.79 -7.18
CA VAL A 627 11.00 2.65 -7.39
C VAL A 627 9.67 3.11 -7.96
N GLY A 628 9.08 4.18 -7.42
CA GLY A 628 7.83 4.78 -7.89
C GLY A 628 7.87 5.16 -9.38
N ILE A 629 8.88 5.93 -9.80
CA ILE A 629 9.06 6.33 -11.20
C ILE A 629 9.25 5.10 -12.11
N THR A 630 10.10 4.15 -11.70
CA THR A 630 10.43 2.95 -12.50
C THR A 630 9.32 1.88 -12.55
N ARG A 631 8.15 2.16 -11.95
CA ARG A 631 6.95 1.34 -12.18
C ARG A 631 6.25 1.69 -13.49
N ALA A 632 6.46 2.90 -14.01
CA ALA A 632 5.87 3.36 -15.26
C ALA A 632 6.58 2.77 -16.48
N LYS A 633 5.81 2.25 -17.44
CA LYS A 633 6.33 1.83 -18.75
C LYS A 633 6.36 3.01 -19.73
N ARG A 634 5.26 3.75 -19.84
CA ARG A 634 5.09 4.81 -20.86
C ARG A 634 4.94 6.21 -20.28
N ARG A 635 4.23 6.35 -19.15
CA ARG A 635 3.91 7.65 -18.56
C ARG A 635 4.11 7.65 -17.05
N ALA A 636 4.88 8.61 -16.55
CA ALA A 636 5.00 8.89 -15.13
C ALA A 636 4.56 10.34 -14.88
N LYS A 637 3.59 10.53 -13.99
CA LYS A 637 3.01 11.84 -13.66
C LYS A 637 3.17 12.10 -12.17
N ILE A 638 3.89 13.16 -11.82
CA ILE A 638 4.22 13.55 -10.45
C ILE A 638 3.35 14.72 -10.01
N TYR A 639 2.80 14.63 -8.80
CA TYR A 639 1.95 15.67 -8.21
C TYR A 639 2.44 16.05 -6.81
N PHE A 640 2.27 17.33 -6.46
CA PHE A 640 2.46 17.85 -5.11
C PHE A 640 1.38 18.88 -4.79
N ALA A 641 0.96 18.95 -3.53
CA ALA A 641 0.04 19.97 -3.02
C ALA A 641 0.80 21.04 -2.21
N SER A 642 0.35 22.30 -2.33
CA SER A 642 0.90 23.44 -1.58
C SER A 642 0.36 23.53 -0.15
N ASN A 643 -0.80 22.93 0.10
CA ASN A 643 -1.44 22.85 1.40
C ASN A 643 -2.03 21.45 1.60
N ARG A 644 -1.79 20.84 2.77
CA ARG A 644 -2.38 19.55 3.10
C ARG A 644 -3.05 19.60 4.46
N ARG A 645 -4.25 19.04 4.54
CA ARG A 645 -4.95 18.87 5.81
C ARG A 645 -4.45 17.60 6.49
N ILE A 646 -3.72 17.75 7.59
CA ILE A 646 -3.18 16.65 8.39
C ILE A 646 -3.83 16.72 9.78
N HIS A 647 -4.47 15.63 10.21
CA HIS A 647 -5.21 15.55 11.49
C HIS A 647 -6.20 16.71 11.70
N GLY A 648 -6.88 17.13 10.63
CA GLY A 648 -7.89 18.19 10.66
C GLY A 648 -7.33 19.62 10.59
N LEU A 649 -6.02 19.82 10.68
CA LEU A 649 -5.35 21.11 10.59
C LEU A 649 -4.73 21.32 9.20
N TRP A 650 -4.84 22.55 8.68
CA TRP A 650 -4.18 22.95 7.44
C TRP A 650 -2.72 23.25 7.70
N ASN A 651 -1.84 22.53 7.00
CA ASN A 651 -0.41 22.79 7.00
C ASN A 651 0.01 23.18 5.59
N SER A 652 0.78 24.26 5.47
CA SER A 652 1.46 24.58 4.22
C SER A 652 2.60 23.60 4.02
N THR A 653 2.67 23.00 2.84
CA THR A 653 3.66 22.01 2.45
C THR A 653 4.55 22.58 1.35
N ILE A 654 5.83 22.21 1.41
CA ILE A 654 6.82 22.61 0.40
C ILE A 654 6.96 21.42 -0.56
N PRO A 655 7.13 21.65 -1.88
CA PRO A 655 7.44 20.59 -2.82
C PRO A 655 8.66 19.79 -2.36
N SER A 656 8.64 18.48 -2.63
CA SER A 656 9.74 17.59 -2.28
C SER A 656 11.03 18.04 -2.96
N ARG A 657 12.15 18.00 -2.23
CA ARG A 657 13.49 18.14 -2.81
C ARG A 657 13.76 17.14 -3.95
N PHE A 658 13.06 16.01 -3.98
CA PHE A 658 13.19 15.04 -5.07
C PHE A 658 12.69 15.57 -6.40
N VAL A 659 11.82 16.57 -6.42
CA VAL A 659 11.39 17.26 -7.65
C VAL A 659 12.57 18.03 -8.26
N ASP A 660 13.29 18.80 -7.45
CA ASP A 660 14.49 19.55 -7.87
C ASP A 660 15.69 18.65 -8.19
N ASP A 661 15.61 17.37 -7.80
CA ASP A 661 16.61 16.36 -8.11
C ASP A 661 16.43 15.75 -9.51
N LEU A 662 15.31 16.02 -10.19
CA LEU A 662 15.03 15.52 -11.53
C LEU A 662 15.73 16.36 -12.62
N PRO A 663 16.24 15.72 -13.69
CA PRO A 663 16.90 16.43 -14.79
C PRO A 663 15.89 17.15 -15.69
N GLU A 664 16.01 18.48 -15.81
CA GLU A 664 15.13 19.38 -16.58
C GLU A 664 14.85 18.90 -18.01
N ALA A 665 15.85 18.31 -18.69
CA ALA A 665 15.70 17.81 -20.06
C ALA A 665 14.63 16.69 -20.20
N ASN A 666 14.30 15.97 -19.13
CA ASN A 666 13.43 14.78 -19.14
C ASN A 666 12.10 15.01 -18.41
N VAL A 667 11.89 16.20 -17.86
CA VAL A 667 10.67 16.58 -17.17
C VAL A 667 9.97 17.72 -17.89
N GLU A 668 8.66 17.80 -17.71
CA GLU A 668 7.86 18.94 -18.14
C GLU A 668 6.97 19.40 -17.00
N ILE A 669 6.89 20.72 -16.82
CA ILE A 669 5.98 21.31 -15.84
C ILE A 669 4.65 21.53 -16.57
N VAL A 670 3.59 20.92 -16.05
CA VAL A 670 2.24 21.09 -16.58
C VAL A 670 1.50 22.02 -15.63
N GLU A 671 1.10 23.18 -16.15
CA GLU A 671 0.23 24.09 -15.43
C GLU A 671 -1.13 23.41 -15.24
N ALA A 672 -1.61 23.36 -14.00
CA ALA A 672 -2.98 22.93 -13.73
C ALA A 672 -3.93 23.82 -14.56
N PRO A 673 -4.95 23.25 -15.24
CA PRO A 673 -5.91 24.05 -16.01
C PRO A 673 -6.43 25.18 -15.13
N ALA A 674 -6.16 26.41 -15.53
CA ALA A 674 -6.45 27.60 -14.76
C ALA A 674 -7.97 27.86 -14.71
N ASN A 675 -8.71 27.03 -14.00
CA ASN A 675 -10.14 27.24 -13.79
C ASN A 675 -10.42 28.23 -12.64
N PHE A 676 -9.40 28.84 -12.02
CA PHE A 676 -9.56 29.97 -11.08
C PHE A 676 -8.36 30.93 -11.03
N SER A 677 -7.67 31.19 -12.15
CA SER A 677 -6.71 32.31 -12.19
C SER A 677 -7.46 33.64 -12.38
N HIS A 678 -7.80 34.31 -11.27
CA HIS A 678 -8.14 35.73 -11.31
C HIS A 678 -6.93 36.50 -11.87
N GLY A 679 -7.20 37.22 -12.96
CA GLY A 679 -6.19 37.82 -13.83
C GLY A 679 -5.09 38.61 -13.13
N SER A 680 -3.89 38.42 -13.65
CA SER A 680 -2.77 39.34 -13.49
C SER A 680 -3.16 40.72 -14.07
N GLY A 681 -3.45 41.66 -13.17
CA GLY A 681 -3.83 43.03 -13.52
C GLY A 681 -3.78 43.93 -12.29
N TYR A 682 -2.63 44.59 -12.11
CA TYR A 682 -2.39 45.80 -11.32
C TYR A 682 -3.48 46.28 -10.33
N GLY A 683 -3.18 46.17 -9.03
CA GLY A 683 -3.64 47.09 -8.00
C GLY A 683 -5.06 46.89 -7.45
N GLY A 684 -5.19 46.23 -6.31
CA GLY A 684 -6.39 46.34 -5.49
C GLY A 684 -6.59 45.22 -4.46
N GLY A 685 -6.42 45.54 -3.18
CA GLY A 685 -7.07 44.90 -2.03
C GLY A 685 -6.81 43.41 -1.80
N SER A 686 -5.91 43.11 -0.85
CA SER A 686 -5.73 41.76 -0.32
C SER A 686 -7.04 41.18 0.23
N ARG A 687 -7.35 39.92 -0.13
CA ARG A 687 -8.45 39.13 0.46
C ARG A 687 -8.27 38.84 1.96
N PHE A 688 -7.18 39.32 2.59
CA PHE A 688 -6.96 39.27 4.04
C PHE A 688 -7.83 40.23 4.87
N ASP A 689 -8.55 41.18 4.26
CA ASP A 689 -9.38 42.17 4.99
C ASP A 689 -10.86 41.75 5.20
N ARG A 690 -11.26 40.52 4.83
CA ARG A 690 -12.64 40.02 5.02
C ARG A 690 -12.74 38.64 5.69
N MET A 691 -11.87 38.34 6.65
CA MET A 691 -12.10 37.25 7.60
C MET A 691 -12.26 37.79 9.02
N PRO A 692 -13.30 37.38 9.78
CA PRO A 692 -13.38 37.71 11.19
C PRO A 692 -12.19 37.07 11.92
N ALA A 693 -11.52 37.84 12.76
CA ALA A 693 -10.47 37.34 13.64
C ALA A 693 -11.05 36.30 14.63
N PHE A 694 -10.77 35.02 14.42
CA PHE A 694 -11.03 33.98 15.41
C PHE A 694 -9.94 34.02 16.48
N SER A 695 -10.23 34.78 17.53
CA SER A 695 -9.55 34.71 18.82
C SER A 695 -9.97 33.42 19.54
N GLY A 696 -9.00 32.59 19.89
CA GLY A 696 -9.11 31.64 21.01
C GLY A 696 -9.75 30.29 20.70
N SER A 697 -8.91 29.30 20.42
CA SER A 697 -9.26 27.88 20.58
C SER A 697 -9.51 27.58 22.06
N SER A 698 -10.77 27.48 22.46
CA SER A 698 -11.17 26.72 23.65
C SER A 698 -12.24 25.70 23.27
N TYR A 699 -11.83 24.45 23.24
CA TYR A 699 -12.66 23.26 23.12
C TYR A 699 -13.77 23.30 24.19
N GLN A 700 -15.04 23.44 23.79
CA GLN A 700 -16.19 23.33 24.68
C GLN A 700 -17.27 22.48 24.04
N THR A 701 -17.50 21.28 24.57
CA THR A 701 -18.61 20.42 24.13
C THR A 701 -19.92 20.79 24.85
N PRO A 702 -21.10 20.62 24.22
CA PRO A 702 -22.40 20.86 24.85
C PRO A 702 -22.64 20.02 26.11
N GLY A 703 -21.99 18.86 26.24
CA GLY A 703 -21.98 18.04 27.45
C GLY A 703 -21.23 18.69 28.62
N TRP A 704 -20.16 19.43 28.34
CA TRP A 704 -19.39 20.19 29.34
C TRP A 704 -20.18 21.39 29.88
N GLN A 705 -20.99 22.04 29.03
CA GLN A 705 -21.88 23.13 29.45
C GLN A 705 -22.96 22.64 30.42
N ARG A 706 -23.50 21.43 30.21
CA ARG A 706 -24.46 20.80 31.15
C ARG A 706 -23.83 20.41 32.49
N ALA A 707 -22.54 20.06 32.49
CA ALA A 707 -21.80 19.76 33.71
C ALA A 707 -21.36 21.02 34.49
N GLN A 708 -21.02 22.11 33.79
CA GLN A 708 -20.68 23.40 34.41
C GLN A 708 -21.90 24.13 34.98
N ALA A 709 -23.06 24.06 34.32
CA ALA A 709 -24.31 24.64 34.83
C ALA A 709 -24.76 24.04 36.18
N ARG A 710 -24.27 22.85 36.54
CA ARG A 710 -24.54 22.20 37.83
C ARG A 710 -23.59 22.62 38.96
N ASN A 711 -22.52 23.36 38.66
CA ASN A 711 -21.45 23.74 39.59
C ASN A 711 -21.26 25.26 39.75
N ALA A 712 -22.08 26.09 39.10
CA ALA A 712 -22.02 27.55 39.19
C ALA A 712 -22.72 28.11 40.45
N GLY A 713 -22.31 27.63 41.62
CA GLY A 713 -22.80 28.08 42.92
C GLY A 713 -21.67 28.20 43.92
N LYS A 714 -20.67 29.06 43.63
CA LYS A 714 -19.79 29.68 44.62
C LYS A 714 -18.94 30.78 43.97
N ASP A 715 -19.10 31.95 44.54
CA ASP A 715 -18.45 33.23 44.26
C ASP A 715 -16.97 33.19 44.72
N ASP A 716 -16.08 33.89 44.00
CA ASP A 716 -15.31 35.00 44.55
C ASP A 716 -14.33 35.58 43.52
N GLY A 717 -14.30 36.92 43.50
CA GLY A 717 -13.74 37.77 42.46
C GLY A 717 -12.22 37.84 42.38
N TYR A 718 -11.72 38.43 41.29
CA TYR A 718 -10.74 39.52 41.35
C TYR A 718 -10.79 40.35 40.05
N SER A 719 -10.73 41.67 40.25
CA SER A 719 -10.85 42.75 39.27
C SER A 719 -9.46 43.21 38.78
N ALA A 720 -9.37 43.64 37.51
CA ALA A 720 -8.97 45.02 37.12
C ALA A 720 -8.40 45.10 35.68
N GLY A 721 -8.71 46.19 34.95
CA GLY A 721 -7.75 46.75 33.99
C GLY A 721 -8.18 47.32 32.62
N ARG A 722 -9.20 48.18 32.56
CA ARG A 722 -9.47 49.31 31.61
C ARG A 722 -8.53 49.58 30.40
N SER A 723 -9.08 49.78 29.19
CA SER A 723 -9.44 51.10 28.56
C SER A 723 -9.58 51.04 27.02
N GLY A 724 -10.54 51.80 26.44
CA GLY A 724 -10.42 52.36 25.08
C GLY A 724 -11.64 52.34 24.13
N ASP A 725 -12.55 53.31 24.31
CA ASP A 725 -13.56 53.93 23.41
C ASP A 725 -14.09 53.31 22.07
N ARG A 726 -15.40 53.00 22.11
CA ARG A 726 -16.54 53.33 21.20
C ARG A 726 -16.37 53.52 19.68
N ARG A 727 -17.10 52.69 18.91
CA ARG A 727 -18.07 53.09 17.85
C ARG A 727 -18.98 51.90 17.51
N GLY A 728 -20.30 52.07 17.58
CA GLY A 728 -21.29 51.04 17.23
C GLY A 728 -21.48 50.91 15.70
N PRO A 729 -21.86 49.74 15.16
CA PRO A 729 -22.08 49.60 13.72
C PRO A 729 -23.46 50.12 13.30
N MET A 730 -23.47 50.89 12.23
CA MET A 730 -24.66 51.27 11.47
C MET A 730 -25.18 50.07 10.66
N VAL A 731 -26.51 49.95 10.59
CA VAL A 731 -27.22 49.04 9.69
C VAL A 731 -27.27 49.68 8.30
N ILE A 732 -26.86 48.95 7.27
CA ILE A 732 -27.09 49.29 5.87
C ILE A 732 -27.80 48.10 5.23
N ASP A 733 -29.07 48.30 4.88
CA ASP A 733 -29.84 47.40 4.02
C ASP A 733 -29.28 47.43 2.59
N GLY A 734 -29.06 46.25 2.02
CA GLY A 734 -28.60 46.07 0.64
C GLY A 734 -29.22 44.81 0.05
N GLU A 735 -30.06 45.00 -0.96
CA GLU A 735 -30.80 43.98 -1.68
C GLU A 735 -29.87 43.15 -2.58
N LEU A 736 -29.92 41.81 -2.45
CA LEU A 736 -29.12 40.86 -3.22
C LEU A 736 -29.80 40.59 -4.58
N VAL A 737 -29.33 41.25 -5.64
CA VAL A 737 -29.64 40.84 -7.02
C VAL A 737 -28.58 39.85 -7.48
N ALA A 738 -28.86 38.56 -7.31
CA ALA A 738 -28.03 37.49 -7.86
C ALA A 738 -28.24 37.39 -9.38
N LYS A 739 -27.17 37.59 -10.16
CA LYS A 739 -27.06 37.11 -11.54
C LYS A 739 -25.87 36.15 -11.62
N SER A 740 -26.17 34.85 -11.78
CA SER A 740 -25.20 33.82 -12.12
C SER A 740 -24.71 34.04 -13.55
N THR A 741 -23.39 34.00 -13.75
CA THR A 741 -22.76 33.89 -15.07
C THR A 741 -22.05 32.55 -15.11
N GLY A 742 -22.81 31.50 -15.44
CA GLY A 742 -22.30 30.21 -15.90
C GLY A 742 -22.61 30.07 -17.39
N THR A 743 -21.76 29.37 -18.13
CA THR A 743 -21.93 29.04 -19.55
C THR A 743 -23.37 28.62 -19.87
N ALA A 744 -23.94 29.24 -20.91
CA ALA A 744 -25.30 28.98 -21.33
C ALA A 744 -25.45 27.52 -21.80
N SER A 745 -26.43 26.80 -21.25
CA SER A 745 -26.79 25.48 -21.75
C SER A 745 -27.15 25.53 -23.24
N ALA A 746 -26.81 24.49 -23.99
CA ALA A 746 -27.17 24.36 -25.42
C ALA A 746 -28.69 24.19 -25.65
N PHE A 747 -29.46 23.96 -24.58
CA PHE A 747 -30.89 23.77 -24.62
C PHE A 747 -31.65 25.08 -24.35
N SER A 748 -32.85 25.21 -24.91
CA SER A 748 -33.73 26.35 -24.67
C SER A 748 -34.94 25.95 -23.83
N LYS A 749 -35.44 26.87 -22.99
CA LYS A 749 -36.72 26.71 -22.31
C LYS A 749 -37.83 26.40 -23.33
N GLY A 750 -38.61 25.36 -23.07
CA GLY A 750 -39.62 24.80 -23.98
C GLY A 750 -39.11 23.72 -24.93
N GLY A 751 -37.80 23.45 -24.97
CA GLY A 751 -37.22 22.38 -25.78
C GLY A 751 -37.58 20.99 -25.27
N ARG A 752 -37.77 20.04 -26.19
CA ARG A 752 -37.97 18.63 -25.85
C ARG A 752 -36.63 17.95 -25.66
N VAL A 753 -36.51 17.19 -24.59
CA VAL A 753 -35.29 16.47 -24.24
C VAL A 753 -35.60 15.04 -23.82
N PHE A 754 -34.71 14.11 -24.10
CA PHE A 754 -34.82 12.72 -23.69
C PHE A 754 -33.79 12.40 -22.61
N HIS A 755 -34.25 11.78 -21.52
CA HIS A 755 -33.37 11.27 -20.47
C HIS A 755 -33.52 9.75 -20.38
N THR A 756 -32.41 9.01 -20.40
CA THR A 756 -32.40 7.53 -20.45
C THR A 756 -33.27 6.86 -19.38
N LYS A 757 -33.38 7.47 -18.18
CA LYS A 757 -34.21 6.96 -17.06
C LYS A 757 -35.64 7.52 -17.02
N PHE A 758 -35.84 8.77 -17.45
CA PHE A 758 -37.10 9.50 -17.23
C PHE A 758 -37.94 9.65 -18.50
N GLY A 759 -37.38 9.24 -19.64
CA GLY A 759 -38.02 9.35 -20.94
C GLY A 759 -38.02 10.77 -21.49
N PRO A 760 -38.94 11.10 -22.41
CA PRO A 760 -39.06 12.44 -22.97
C PRO A 760 -39.64 13.44 -21.95
N GLY A 761 -39.17 14.68 -21.99
CA GLY A 761 -39.63 15.76 -21.14
C GLY A 761 -39.41 17.13 -21.77
N THR A 762 -39.97 18.17 -21.15
CA THR A 762 -39.92 19.56 -21.64
C THR A 762 -39.17 20.45 -20.65
N VAL A 763 -38.18 21.21 -21.14
CA VAL A 763 -37.37 22.11 -20.30
C VAL A 763 -38.20 23.30 -19.82
N GLU A 764 -38.39 23.46 -18.51
CA GLU A 764 -39.14 24.57 -17.89
C GLU A 764 -38.25 25.73 -17.44
N ALA A 765 -37.05 25.43 -16.96
CA ALA A 765 -36.10 26.43 -16.46
C ALA A 765 -34.66 25.96 -16.70
N ILE A 766 -33.77 26.94 -16.86
CA ILE A 766 -32.35 26.73 -17.10
C ILE A 766 -31.60 27.61 -16.10
N ASP A 767 -30.72 27.00 -15.32
CA ASP A 767 -29.79 27.69 -14.43
C ASP A 767 -28.37 27.14 -14.67
N GLY A 768 -27.58 27.86 -15.47
CA GLY A 768 -26.30 27.38 -15.97
C GLY A 768 -26.45 26.10 -16.80
N ASN A 769 -25.81 25.01 -16.36
CA ASN A 769 -25.88 23.68 -16.97
C ASN A 769 -26.96 22.78 -16.34
N LYS A 770 -27.77 23.30 -15.41
CA LYS A 770 -28.89 22.57 -14.79
C LYS A 770 -30.18 22.91 -15.53
N LEU A 771 -30.89 21.87 -15.97
CA LEU A 771 -32.19 21.92 -16.60
C LEU A 771 -33.25 21.42 -15.63
N THR A 772 -34.27 22.23 -15.37
CA THR A 772 -35.51 21.74 -14.76
C THR A 772 -36.40 21.26 -15.90
N VAL A 773 -36.68 19.96 -15.95
CA VAL A 773 -37.43 19.29 -17.02
C VAL A 773 -38.67 18.63 -16.44
N GLU A 774 -39.83 18.90 -17.05
CA GLU A 774 -41.08 18.19 -16.77
C GLU A 774 -41.14 16.94 -17.66
N PHE A 775 -40.90 15.76 -17.09
CA PHE A 775 -40.90 14.50 -17.83
C PHE A 775 -42.30 13.90 -17.93
N ASP A 776 -42.69 13.46 -19.13
CA ASP A 776 -44.07 13.03 -19.45
C ASP A 776 -44.59 11.91 -18.53
N LYS A 777 -43.69 11.08 -17.96
CA LYS A 777 -44.02 9.97 -17.06
C LYS A 777 -43.38 10.05 -15.67
N ALA A 778 -42.38 10.92 -15.48
CA ALA A 778 -41.58 10.98 -14.25
C ALA A 778 -41.76 12.31 -13.47
N GLY A 779 -42.57 13.22 -14.01
CA GLY A 779 -42.84 14.54 -13.43
C GLY A 779 -41.62 15.46 -13.45
N ARG A 780 -41.70 16.57 -12.72
CA ARG A 780 -40.64 17.56 -12.60
C ARG A 780 -39.35 17.01 -12.00
N LYS A 781 -38.23 17.12 -12.72
CA LYS A 781 -36.89 16.75 -12.24
C LYS A 781 -35.86 17.78 -12.68
N MET A 782 -34.84 18.01 -11.85
CA MET A 782 -33.65 18.74 -12.29
C MET A 782 -32.60 17.74 -12.77
N VAL A 783 -32.07 17.98 -13.95
CA VAL A 783 -31.05 17.15 -14.62
C VAL A 783 -29.96 18.07 -15.18
N LEU A 784 -28.73 17.60 -15.29
CA LEU A 784 -27.70 18.36 -16.00
C LEU A 784 -27.89 18.17 -17.52
N ASP A 785 -27.52 19.18 -18.29
CA ASP A 785 -27.61 19.15 -19.76
C ASP A 785 -26.81 18.01 -20.41
N SER A 786 -25.73 17.54 -19.77
CA SER A 786 -24.94 16.38 -20.20
C SER A 786 -25.69 15.03 -20.13
N PHE A 787 -26.80 14.94 -19.40
CA PHE A 787 -27.58 13.69 -19.24
C PHE A 787 -28.86 13.66 -20.06
N VAL A 788 -29.08 14.65 -20.93
CA VAL A 788 -30.24 14.70 -21.80
C VAL A 788 -29.86 14.92 -23.25
N GLU A 789 -30.59 14.27 -24.15
CA GLU A 789 -30.44 14.42 -25.60
C GLU A 789 -31.56 15.30 -26.13
N ALA A 790 -31.27 16.17 -27.11
CA ALA A 790 -32.30 16.96 -27.78
C ALA A 790 -33.25 16.03 -28.57
N LEU A 791 -34.54 16.06 -28.24
CA LEU A 791 -35.59 15.52 -29.10
C LEU A 791 -35.99 16.65 -30.04
N GLY A 792 -35.64 16.50 -31.32
CA GLY A 792 -35.85 17.52 -32.37
C GLY A 792 -37.26 18.08 -32.46
#